data_AF-A4J4D7-F1
#
_entry.id   AF-A4J4D7-F1
#
_cell.length_a   1.000
_cell.length_b   1.000
_cell.length_c   1.000
_cell.angle_alpha   90.00
_cell.angle_beta   90.00
_cell.angle_gamma   90.00
#
_symmetry.space_group_name_H-M   'P 1'
#
loop_
_entity.id
_entity.type
_entity.pdbx_description
1 polymer ?
#
loop_
_entity_poly.entity_id
_entity_poly.type
_entity_poly.pdbx_seq_one_letter_code
_entity_poly.pdbx_strand_id
1 'polypeptide(L)'
;MKEIKVSLCLITKNEQHCLLNCINSAKYLVDEIVVVDTGSLDNTIHLARAAGARVLNFTWTGDFSQARNFCLAQATGQWVLVLDADEVLVPMGLEEFYDLLGNETVEGYFLHINNYHGDGKEMAQDKVVRLFRNKTEYRFTGAIHEQVAPSILKANDGSGLAVAPLVINHYGYLDEEVIKKDKFLRNTLIITKELANKPNDPFLLYSLALEHYQRKNILEGVQCLKKALTQLRGSEGYFEDVILNTAIGLLQLGRLEELMDFINKSLLMLPEQKDLILMRRLANQGLKRYLKAADTLEKSIDSRGKESFMKTRVMVASPVKQKEVILKQFLESLNKLEKSELELDFVFINDNNEHNLLEKFSRGKKNVRIIKATSNDSYICDEETHRWSEELIWKVAAYKNSFIKMALEEGYDYLFLVDSDLYLHPKTIKHLISLKKDIVSEVFWTRWGPEFKILPQVWGSDQYELYHVSRGQALSEEEKIQRIEEFIEKLSKPGTYKVGGLGACTLISQKALAKGVSFSEIYNLSFWGEDRHFCIRAVALGFELYADTYFPPFHIYRESELSELKEYKKKLNPVRGKVGKKDSTKKPKKRRGKGNKITLAMLVRNEAGRYLEKVLEQAKQYADNVVILDDASEDDTVDICKRVLEGIPLTIVSNKSASFNNEIVLRKKLWQMTVDTNPDWIIILDADELFENNDLKTLRISAEREDIYSYSFRLYDMWSETHYREDEYWCSHKWYRPFMIRYVPNFNYRWKETPQHCGRLPVNILDLKGEKHPLRIKHLGWMKPEDRLKKYYRYKQLDPQSIYGIAKQYESILDPCPNLVRWVED
;
A
#
# COMPACT_ATOMS: atom_id res chain seq x y z
N MET A 1 23.41 -24.20 21.98
CA MET A 1 22.21 -24.08 22.83
C MET A 1 21.34 -25.30 22.56
N LYS A 2 20.71 -25.92 23.57
CA LYS A 2 19.77 -27.03 23.32
C LYS A 2 18.70 -26.52 22.35
N GLU A 3 18.58 -27.18 21.20
CA GLU A 3 17.61 -26.84 20.14
C GLU A 3 16.20 -26.89 20.72
N ILE A 4 15.60 -25.72 20.98
CA ILE A 4 14.19 -25.63 21.35
C ILE A 4 13.39 -26.11 20.14
N LYS A 5 12.53 -27.12 20.33
CA LYS A 5 11.72 -27.65 19.23
C LYS A 5 10.30 -27.13 19.26
N VAL A 6 9.74 -26.80 18.10
CA VAL A 6 8.38 -26.28 17.96
C VAL A 6 7.55 -27.19 17.07
N SER A 7 6.33 -27.47 17.53
CA SER A 7 5.35 -28.27 16.79
C SER A 7 4.26 -27.37 16.26
N LEU A 8 4.00 -27.40 14.95
CA LEU A 8 2.80 -26.81 14.38
C LEU A 8 1.64 -27.83 14.49
N CYS A 9 0.58 -27.46 15.19
CA CYS A 9 -0.60 -28.30 15.40
C CYS A 9 -1.83 -27.71 14.70
N LEU A 10 -2.44 -28.49 13.80
CA LEU A 10 -3.67 -28.12 13.09
C LEU A 10 -4.75 -29.20 13.27
N ILE A 11 -6.01 -28.76 13.32
CA ILE A 11 -7.17 -29.62 13.09
C ILE A 11 -7.80 -29.24 11.75
N THR A 12 -8.18 -30.22 10.93
CA THR A 12 -8.68 -29.96 9.58
C THR A 12 -9.94 -30.75 9.24
N LYS A 13 -10.79 -30.16 8.39
CA LYS A 13 -11.88 -30.85 7.68
C LYS A 13 -12.23 -30.12 6.39
N ASN A 14 -11.95 -30.72 5.25
CA ASN A 14 -12.23 -30.14 3.92
C ASN A 14 -11.60 -28.75 3.71
N GLU A 15 -10.29 -28.65 3.93
CA GLU A 15 -9.50 -27.41 3.89
C GLU A 15 -8.48 -27.38 2.74
N GLN A 16 -8.71 -28.12 1.65
CA GLN A 16 -7.74 -28.25 0.56
C GLN A 16 -7.30 -26.92 -0.07
N HIS A 17 -8.12 -25.87 0.04
CA HIS A 17 -7.87 -24.55 -0.55
C HIS A 17 -6.98 -23.64 0.32
N CYS A 18 -7.00 -23.83 1.63
CA CYS A 18 -6.35 -22.92 2.59
C CYS A 18 -5.12 -23.56 3.25
N LEU A 19 -5.18 -24.88 3.49
CA LEU A 19 -4.22 -25.63 4.29
C LEU A 19 -2.75 -25.41 3.89
N LEU A 20 -2.44 -25.36 2.59
CA LEU A 20 -1.06 -25.18 2.14
C LEU A 20 -0.50 -23.80 2.46
N ASN A 21 -1.32 -22.75 2.38
CA ASN A 21 -0.90 -21.39 2.73
C ASN A 21 -0.60 -21.31 4.23
N CYS A 22 -1.47 -21.89 5.05
CA CYS A 22 -1.26 -22.01 6.50
C CYS A 22 0.06 -22.71 6.82
N ILE A 23 0.25 -23.95 6.33
CA ILE A 23 1.47 -24.71 6.58
C ILE A 23 2.71 -23.96 6.09
N ASN A 24 2.71 -23.44 4.86
CA ASN A 24 3.88 -22.76 4.31
C ASN A 24 4.25 -21.47 5.06
N SER A 25 3.28 -20.81 5.70
CA SER A 25 3.52 -19.60 6.49
C SER A 25 4.29 -19.84 7.79
N ALA A 26 4.19 -21.05 8.35
CA ALA A 26 4.83 -21.39 9.62
C ALA A 26 5.93 -22.45 9.49
N LYS A 27 5.98 -23.19 8.37
CA LYS A 27 6.89 -24.34 8.17
C LYS A 27 8.37 -24.03 8.38
N TYR A 28 8.79 -22.80 8.13
CA TYR A 28 10.18 -22.41 8.32
C TYR A 28 10.56 -22.16 9.79
N LEU A 29 9.57 -22.03 10.69
CA LEU A 29 9.73 -21.76 12.13
C LEU A 29 9.58 -23.01 13.01
N VAL A 30 9.14 -24.15 12.44
CA VAL A 30 8.74 -25.33 13.21
C VAL A 30 9.50 -26.57 12.78
N ASP A 31 9.73 -27.47 13.73
CA ASP A 31 10.47 -28.71 13.55
C ASP A 31 9.57 -29.87 13.11
N GLU A 32 8.29 -29.81 13.48
CA GLU A 32 7.30 -30.79 13.08
C GLU A 32 5.95 -30.13 12.78
N ILE A 33 5.17 -30.79 11.92
CA ILE A 33 3.82 -30.39 11.58
C ILE A 33 2.91 -31.58 11.84
N VAL A 34 1.96 -31.42 12.76
CA VAL A 34 0.95 -32.40 13.12
C VAL A 34 -0.40 -31.90 12.64
N VAL A 35 -1.05 -32.68 11.78
CA VAL A 35 -2.39 -32.39 11.27
C VAL A 35 -3.32 -33.50 11.73
N VAL A 36 -4.38 -33.12 12.46
CA VAL A 36 -5.46 -34.03 12.84
C VAL A 36 -6.66 -33.78 11.94
N ASP A 37 -6.93 -34.75 11.08
CA ASP A 37 -8.08 -34.73 10.18
C ASP A 37 -9.32 -35.31 10.87
N THR A 38 -10.43 -34.57 10.80
CA THR A 38 -11.70 -34.94 11.46
C THR A 38 -12.76 -35.53 10.52
N GLY A 39 -12.33 -36.04 9.36
CA GLY A 39 -13.15 -36.68 8.34
C GLY A 39 -13.30 -35.85 7.06
N SER A 40 -12.18 -35.39 6.49
CA SER A 40 -12.15 -34.75 5.17
C SER A 40 -12.47 -35.75 4.06
N LEU A 41 -13.20 -35.28 3.05
CA LEU A 41 -13.57 -36.03 1.85
C LEU A 41 -12.89 -35.47 0.59
N ASP A 42 -12.19 -34.33 0.72
CA ASP A 42 -11.46 -33.66 -0.35
C ASP A 42 -9.95 -33.98 -0.29
N ASN A 43 -9.12 -33.23 -1.02
CA ASN A 43 -7.68 -33.48 -1.08
C ASN A 43 -6.88 -33.03 0.17
N THR A 44 -7.54 -32.58 1.25
CA THR A 44 -6.89 -32.04 2.47
C THR A 44 -5.80 -32.98 3.02
N ILE A 45 -6.14 -34.25 3.22
CA ILE A 45 -5.21 -35.26 3.77
C ILE A 45 -3.98 -35.42 2.87
N HIS A 46 -4.20 -35.47 1.56
CA HIS A 46 -3.12 -35.63 0.59
C HIS A 46 -2.18 -34.42 0.59
N LEU A 47 -2.75 -33.20 0.58
CA LEU A 47 -2.00 -31.95 0.60
C LEU A 47 -1.20 -31.78 1.89
N ALA A 48 -1.78 -32.11 3.05
CA ALA A 48 -1.07 -32.09 4.33
C ALA A 48 0.17 -33.00 4.31
N ARG A 49 0.02 -34.25 3.85
CA ARG A 49 1.15 -35.20 3.73
C ARG A 49 2.20 -34.69 2.74
N ALA A 50 1.77 -34.16 1.58
CA ALA A 50 2.68 -33.60 0.59
C ALA A 50 3.45 -32.38 1.11
N ALA A 51 2.86 -31.60 2.02
CA ALA A 51 3.52 -30.48 2.69
C ALA A 51 4.50 -30.91 3.79
N GLY A 52 4.60 -32.21 4.10
CA GLY A 52 5.48 -32.77 5.13
C GLY A 52 4.83 -32.92 6.50
N ALA A 53 3.50 -32.79 6.60
CA ALA A 53 2.79 -32.99 7.85
C ALA A 53 2.58 -34.49 8.17
N ARG A 54 2.68 -34.82 9.46
CA ARG A 54 2.18 -36.09 9.98
C ARG A 54 0.67 -35.97 10.17
N VAL A 55 -0.07 -36.65 9.31
CA VAL A 55 -1.54 -36.63 9.30
C VAL A 55 -2.11 -37.80 10.08
N LEU A 56 -2.93 -37.50 11.08
CA LEU A 56 -3.64 -38.44 11.94
C LEU A 56 -5.14 -38.26 11.76
N ASN A 57 -5.90 -39.35 11.92
CA ASN A 57 -7.35 -39.29 11.84
C ASN A 57 -7.95 -39.26 13.25
N PHE A 58 -8.95 -38.40 13.45
CA PHE A 58 -9.73 -38.32 14.68
C PHE A 58 -11.22 -38.33 14.34
N THR A 59 -11.99 -39.25 14.93
CA THR A 59 -13.43 -39.30 14.70
C THR A 59 -14.11 -38.08 15.33
N TRP A 60 -14.77 -37.24 14.53
CA TRP A 60 -15.45 -36.04 15.02
C TRP A 60 -16.51 -36.37 16.09
N THR A 61 -16.33 -35.84 17.31
CA THR A 61 -17.21 -36.07 18.48
C THR A 61 -18.20 -34.94 18.74
N GLY A 62 -18.15 -33.87 17.93
CA GLY A 62 -18.89 -32.63 18.18
C GLY A 62 -18.21 -31.71 19.20
N ASP A 63 -16.91 -31.84 19.39
CA ASP A 63 -16.12 -31.10 20.38
C ASP A 63 -14.74 -30.77 19.79
N PHE A 64 -14.50 -29.47 19.54
CA PHE A 64 -13.21 -28.99 19.00
C PHE A 64 -12.06 -29.17 19.98
N SER A 65 -12.31 -29.01 21.28
CA SER A 65 -11.27 -29.16 22.31
C SER A 65 -10.72 -30.59 22.34
N GLN A 66 -11.55 -31.61 22.13
CA GLN A 66 -11.09 -33.00 22.07
C GLN A 66 -10.16 -33.25 20.87
N ALA A 67 -10.51 -32.72 19.69
CA ALA A 67 -9.67 -32.83 18.50
C ALA A 67 -8.33 -32.07 18.68
N ARG A 68 -8.36 -30.85 19.25
CA ARG A 68 -7.13 -30.10 19.56
C ARG A 68 -6.27 -30.80 20.59
N ASN A 69 -6.87 -31.31 21.67
CA ASN A 69 -6.13 -32.02 22.71
C ASN A 69 -5.54 -33.34 22.21
N PHE A 70 -6.25 -34.04 21.30
CA PHE A 70 -5.67 -35.18 20.60
C PHE A 70 -4.47 -34.74 19.76
N CYS A 71 -4.54 -33.64 19.02
CA CYS A 71 -3.40 -33.09 18.27
C CYS A 71 -2.22 -32.73 19.19
N LEU A 72 -2.48 -32.06 20.33
CA LEU A 72 -1.45 -31.71 21.31
C LEU A 72 -0.74 -32.94 21.87
N ALA A 73 -1.49 -34.01 22.18
CA ALA A 73 -0.91 -35.26 22.70
C ALA A 73 0.06 -35.95 21.71
N GLN A 74 0.02 -35.55 20.44
CA GLN A 74 0.86 -36.09 19.39
C GLN A 74 2.09 -35.21 19.16
N ALA A 75 2.08 -33.96 19.61
CA ALA A 75 3.18 -33.03 19.46
C ALA A 75 4.39 -33.44 20.32
N THR A 76 5.58 -33.41 19.73
CA THR A 76 6.86 -33.81 20.35
C THR A 76 7.78 -32.61 20.64
N GLY A 77 7.49 -31.44 20.06
CA GLY A 77 8.21 -30.20 20.35
C GLY A 77 7.97 -29.70 21.78
N GLN A 78 8.93 -28.92 22.29
CA GLN A 78 8.85 -28.26 23.61
C GLN A 78 7.86 -27.11 23.61
N TRP A 79 7.62 -26.51 22.44
CA TRP A 79 6.59 -25.52 22.19
C TRP A 79 5.61 -26.02 21.14
N VAL A 80 4.38 -25.53 21.22
CA VAL A 80 3.32 -25.75 20.25
C VAL A 80 2.88 -24.40 19.69
N LEU A 81 2.91 -24.28 18.36
CA LEU A 81 2.17 -23.29 17.60
C LEU A 81 0.89 -23.94 17.11
N VAL A 82 -0.26 -23.42 17.51
CA VAL A 82 -1.57 -23.88 17.02
C VAL A 82 -2.04 -22.90 15.95
N LEU A 83 -2.45 -23.40 14.79
CA LEU A 83 -3.09 -22.60 13.75
C LEU A 83 -4.32 -23.34 13.21
N ASP A 84 -5.29 -22.58 12.74
CA ASP A 84 -6.40 -23.09 11.94
C ASP A 84 -6.05 -23.05 10.45
N ALA A 85 -6.64 -23.94 9.65
CA ALA A 85 -6.21 -24.13 8.26
C ALA A 85 -6.47 -22.91 7.35
N ASP A 86 -7.34 -22.00 7.80
CA ASP A 86 -7.68 -20.71 7.20
C ASP A 86 -6.91 -19.52 7.82
N GLU A 87 -5.87 -19.79 8.62
CA GLU A 87 -4.95 -18.80 9.19
C GLU A 87 -3.59 -18.82 8.48
N VAL A 88 -2.96 -17.65 8.35
CA VAL A 88 -1.62 -17.46 7.76
C VAL A 88 -0.77 -16.61 8.70
N LEU A 89 0.37 -17.14 9.14
CA LEU A 89 1.32 -16.42 9.97
C LEU A 89 2.12 -15.40 9.14
N VAL A 90 2.18 -14.15 9.58
CA VAL A 90 3.00 -13.11 8.93
C VAL A 90 4.49 -13.42 9.14
N PRO A 91 5.34 -13.33 8.09
CA PRO A 91 6.75 -13.68 8.22
C PRO A 91 7.48 -12.86 9.29
N MET A 92 8.19 -13.54 10.19
CA MET A 92 9.15 -12.97 11.14
C MET A 92 10.53 -13.62 11.02
N GLY A 93 11.55 -12.97 11.59
CA GLY A 93 12.91 -13.50 11.68
C GLY A 93 13.03 -14.72 12.58
N LEU A 94 13.82 -15.72 12.17
CA LEU A 94 14.05 -16.94 12.96
C LEU A 94 14.67 -16.66 14.33
N GLU A 95 15.66 -15.77 14.38
CA GLU A 95 16.35 -15.39 15.63
C GLU A 95 15.38 -14.75 16.61
N GLU A 96 14.61 -13.74 16.16
CA GLU A 96 13.55 -13.11 16.97
C GLU A 96 12.52 -14.13 17.48
N PHE A 97 12.14 -15.12 16.66
CA PHE A 97 11.21 -16.16 17.08
C PHE A 97 11.79 -17.03 18.18
N TYR A 98 13.02 -17.53 18.03
CA TYR A 98 13.65 -18.40 19.03
C TYR A 98 14.09 -17.64 20.29
N ASP A 99 14.40 -16.35 20.19
CA ASP A 99 14.65 -15.47 21.34
C ASP A 99 13.41 -15.36 22.22
N LEU A 100 12.21 -15.26 21.61
CA LEU A 100 10.94 -15.31 22.36
C LEU A 100 10.81 -16.64 23.13
N LEU A 101 11.09 -17.77 22.46
CA LEU A 101 10.97 -19.09 23.09
C LEU A 101 11.99 -19.32 24.22
N GLY A 102 13.09 -18.56 24.22
CA GLY A 102 14.14 -18.60 25.24
C GLY A 102 13.74 -18.00 26.59
N ASN A 103 12.61 -17.30 26.67
CA ASN A 103 12.16 -16.71 27.93
C ASN A 103 11.64 -17.78 28.91
N GLU A 104 12.38 -17.99 30.00
CA GLU A 104 12.07 -19.02 31.01
C GLU A 104 10.82 -18.70 31.84
N THR A 105 10.40 -17.44 31.94
CA THR A 105 9.22 -17.03 32.74
C THR A 105 7.92 -17.04 31.94
N VAL A 106 8.01 -17.25 30.62
CA VAL A 106 6.84 -17.30 29.74
C VAL A 106 6.48 -18.73 29.40
N GLU A 107 5.20 -19.04 29.62
CA GLU A 107 4.55 -20.33 29.40
C GLU A 107 3.68 -20.31 28.14
N GLY A 108 3.21 -19.14 27.71
CA GLY A 108 2.49 -18.94 26.46
C GLY A 108 2.40 -17.49 26.02
N TYR A 109 2.12 -17.31 24.73
CA TYR A 109 2.04 -16.04 24.06
C TYR A 109 0.67 -15.82 23.43
N PHE A 110 0.09 -14.66 23.72
CA PHE A 110 -0.93 -14.03 22.91
C PHE A 110 -0.31 -13.52 21.61
N LEU A 111 -0.87 -13.94 20.49
CA LEU A 111 -0.53 -13.47 19.15
C LEU A 111 -1.62 -12.52 18.68
N HIS A 112 -1.23 -11.52 17.88
CA HIS A 112 -2.18 -10.64 17.22
C HIS A 112 -2.87 -11.40 16.08
N ILE A 113 -4.19 -11.34 15.99
CA ILE A 113 -4.95 -11.93 14.89
C ILE A 113 -5.75 -10.86 14.17
N ASN A 114 -5.56 -10.76 12.86
CA ASN A 114 -6.32 -9.91 11.95
C ASN A 114 -7.41 -10.77 11.31
N ASN A 115 -8.65 -10.62 11.80
CA ASN A 115 -9.84 -11.32 11.31
C ASN A 115 -10.40 -10.57 10.10
N TYR A 116 -10.32 -11.19 8.92
CA TYR A 116 -10.88 -10.63 7.69
C TYR A 116 -12.33 -11.10 7.47
N HIS A 117 -13.26 -10.15 7.42
CA HIS A 117 -14.70 -10.41 7.24
C HIS A 117 -15.17 -10.09 5.80
N GLY A 118 -16.29 -10.69 5.39
CA GLY A 118 -16.99 -10.34 4.15
C GLY A 118 -16.16 -10.67 2.89
N ASP A 119 -15.80 -9.64 2.11
CA ASP A 119 -14.95 -9.77 0.91
C ASP A 119 -13.43 -9.62 1.21
N GLY A 120 -13.05 -9.58 2.49
CA GLY A 120 -11.67 -9.52 2.96
C GLY A 120 -11.13 -8.11 3.19
N LYS A 121 -12.02 -7.11 3.28
CA LYS A 121 -11.64 -5.69 3.41
C LYS A 121 -11.92 -5.10 4.77
N GLU A 122 -12.81 -5.73 5.54
CA GLU A 122 -13.02 -5.40 6.93
C GLU A 122 -12.12 -6.29 7.78
N MET A 123 -11.38 -5.65 8.69
CA MET A 123 -10.37 -6.31 9.52
C MET A 123 -10.60 -5.93 10.97
N ALA A 124 -10.95 -6.90 11.80
CA ALA A 124 -10.93 -6.77 13.26
C ALA A 124 -9.61 -7.33 13.81
N GLN A 125 -9.03 -6.69 14.82
CA GLN A 125 -7.80 -7.16 15.45
C GLN A 125 -8.07 -7.64 16.87
N ASP A 126 -7.72 -8.90 17.14
CA ASP A 126 -7.82 -9.52 18.47
C ASP A 126 -6.47 -10.07 18.93
N LYS A 127 -6.46 -10.66 20.13
CA LYS A 127 -5.33 -11.41 20.67
C LYS A 127 -5.76 -12.79 21.13
N VAL A 128 -5.06 -13.83 20.70
CA VAL A 128 -5.37 -15.23 21.04
C VAL A 128 -4.09 -15.99 21.41
N VAL A 129 -4.17 -16.88 22.40
CA VAL A 129 -3.04 -17.74 22.77
C VAL A 129 -2.86 -18.83 21.72
N ARG A 130 -1.83 -18.69 20.88
CA ARG A 130 -1.52 -19.64 19.79
C ARG A 130 -0.13 -20.26 19.90
N LEU A 131 0.77 -19.73 20.72
CA LEU A 131 2.11 -20.27 20.94
C LEU A 131 2.33 -20.52 22.44
N PHE A 132 2.57 -21.76 22.85
CA PHE A 132 2.72 -22.10 24.28
C PHE A 132 3.57 -23.35 24.49
N ARG A 133 4.09 -23.54 25.71
CA ARG A 133 4.90 -24.72 26.05
C ARG A 133 4.06 -25.99 25.97
N ASN A 134 4.65 -27.07 25.48
CA ASN A 134 3.98 -28.36 25.35
C ASN A 134 3.97 -29.12 26.69
N LYS A 135 3.10 -28.72 27.62
CA LYS A 135 2.93 -29.39 28.92
C LYS A 135 1.65 -30.24 28.96
N THR A 136 1.68 -31.30 29.77
CA THR A 136 0.55 -32.24 29.92
C THR A 136 -0.69 -31.60 30.54
N GLU A 137 -0.50 -30.59 31.38
CA GLU A 137 -1.55 -29.81 32.02
C GLU A 137 -2.22 -28.80 31.08
N TYR A 138 -1.58 -28.41 29.98
CA TYR A 138 -2.11 -27.37 29.08
C TYR A 138 -3.08 -27.98 28.09
N ARG A 139 -4.38 -27.78 28.33
CA ARG A 139 -5.46 -28.41 27.57
C ARG A 139 -6.51 -27.38 27.18
N PHE A 140 -6.98 -27.51 25.95
CA PHE A 140 -8.14 -26.78 25.47
C PHE A 140 -9.39 -27.25 26.22
N THR A 141 -10.26 -26.31 26.57
CA THR A 141 -11.57 -26.59 27.17
C THR A 141 -12.67 -25.82 26.45
N GLY A 142 -13.83 -26.46 26.29
CA GLY A 142 -14.99 -25.92 25.58
C GLY A 142 -15.22 -26.65 24.26
N ALA A 143 -16.45 -27.14 24.01
CA ALA A 143 -16.74 -27.87 22.77
C ALA A 143 -16.68 -26.98 21.52
N ILE A 144 -16.83 -25.67 21.70
CA ILE A 144 -16.74 -24.59 20.70
C ILE A 144 -16.13 -23.35 21.36
N HIS A 145 -15.42 -22.53 20.59
CA HIS A 145 -14.63 -21.40 21.10
C HIS A 145 -13.63 -21.83 22.19
N GLU A 146 -13.03 -22.99 21.97
CA GLU A 146 -12.12 -23.66 22.89
C GLU A 146 -10.89 -22.81 23.23
N GLN A 147 -10.54 -22.75 24.51
CA GLN A 147 -9.46 -21.91 25.01
C GLN A 147 -8.45 -22.74 25.78
N VAL A 148 -7.15 -22.48 25.57
CA VAL A 148 -6.05 -23.12 26.33
C VAL A 148 -5.57 -22.27 27.50
N ALA A 149 -5.70 -20.94 27.42
CA ALA A 149 -5.21 -19.99 28.41
C ALA A 149 -5.63 -20.31 29.86
N PRO A 150 -6.88 -20.72 30.16
CA PRO A 150 -7.27 -21.04 31.54
C PRO A 150 -6.45 -22.18 32.17
N SER A 151 -6.09 -23.19 31.38
CA SER A 151 -5.28 -24.31 31.87
C SER A 151 -3.83 -23.90 32.15
N ILE A 152 -3.26 -23.01 31.32
CA ILE A 152 -1.92 -22.45 31.51
C ILE A 152 -1.89 -21.61 32.79
N LEU A 153 -2.82 -20.66 32.93
CA LEU A 153 -2.89 -19.80 34.11
C LEU A 153 -3.09 -20.62 35.39
N LYS A 154 -3.97 -21.63 35.36
CA LYS A 154 -4.22 -22.49 36.53
C LYS A 154 -2.98 -23.26 36.98
N ALA A 155 -2.16 -23.73 36.04
CA ALA A 155 -0.95 -24.49 36.36
C ALA A 155 0.22 -23.60 36.83
N ASN A 156 0.14 -22.28 36.63
CA ASN A 156 1.21 -21.33 36.94
C ASN A 156 0.72 -20.19 37.84
N ASP A 157 -0.18 -20.49 38.77
CA ASP A 157 -0.70 -19.57 39.80
C ASP A 157 -1.20 -18.22 39.26
N GLY A 158 -1.84 -18.23 38.09
CA GLY A 158 -2.40 -17.06 37.43
C GLY A 158 -1.40 -16.26 36.59
N SER A 159 -0.19 -16.77 36.34
CA SER A 159 0.88 -16.09 35.61
C SER A 159 1.36 -16.88 34.38
N GLY A 160 2.38 -16.38 33.68
CA GLY A 160 3.05 -17.10 32.58
C GLY A 160 2.57 -16.78 31.16
N LEU A 161 1.59 -15.89 30.96
CA LEU A 161 1.17 -15.44 29.62
C LEU A 161 1.74 -14.05 29.30
N ALA A 162 2.26 -13.89 28.08
CA ALA A 162 2.77 -12.62 27.55
C ALA A 162 2.21 -12.33 26.15
N VAL A 163 2.46 -11.13 25.61
CA VAL A 163 2.10 -10.79 24.22
C VAL A 163 3.36 -10.88 23.37
N ALA A 164 3.26 -11.55 22.20
CA ALA A 164 4.35 -11.62 21.23
C ALA A 164 4.06 -10.73 20.00
N PRO A 165 5.10 -10.20 19.34
CA PRO A 165 4.96 -9.38 18.13
C PRO A 165 4.66 -10.22 16.86
N LEU A 166 4.01 -11.38 17.01
CA LEU A 166 3.58 -12.21 15.89
C LEU A 166 2.15 -11.86 15.49
N VAL A 167 1.93 -11.83 14.18
CA VAL A 167 0.64 -11.49 13.57
C VAL A 167 0.14 -12.67 12.73
N ILE A 168 -1.12 -13.03 12.94
CA ILE A 168 -1.84 -14.05 12.17
C ILE A 168 -2.91 -13.35 11.34
N ASN A 169 -2.99 -13.65 10.05
CA ASN A 169 -4.09 -13.23 9.19
C ASN A 169 -5.10 -14.38 9.09
N HIS A 170 -6.35 -14.14 9.49
CA HIS A 170 -7.40 -15.16 9.54
C HIS A 170 -8.50 -14.89 8.52
N TYR A 171 -8.71 -15.84 7.61
CA TYR A 171 -9.61 -15.70 6.45
C TYR A 171 -10.91 -16.51 6.59
N GLY A 172 -11.17 -17.09 7.77
CA GLY A 172 -12.32 -17.98 8.01
C GLY A 172 -13.70 -17.32 8.04
N TYR A 173 -13.76 -15.98 8.01
CA TYR A 173 -14.98 -15.17 8.04
C TYR A 173 -15.35 -14.55 6.68
N LEU A 174 -14.72 -15.00 5.59
CA LEU A 174 -15.11 -14.60 4.24
C LEU A 174 -16.45 -15.24 3.85
N ASP A 175 -17.31 -14.49 3.17
CA ASP A 175 -18.69 -14.88 2.83
C ASP A 175 -18.78 -16.23 2.10
N GLU A 176 -17.79 -16.53 1.24
CA GLU A 176 -17.72 -17.80 0.52
C GLU A 176 -17.46 -19.02 1.43
N GLU A 177 -16.70 -18.86 2.51
CA GLU A 177 -16.33 -19.94 3.43
C GLU A 177 -17.44 -20.21 4.46
N VAL A 178 -18.19 -19.17 4.85
CA VAL A 178 -19.36 -19.27 5.75
C VAL A 178 -20.54 -19.96 5.05
N ILE A 179 -20.77 -19.64 3.77
CA ILE A 179 -21.85 -20.22 2.95
C ILE A 179 -21.52 -21.66 2.51
N LYS A 180 -20.25 -21.99 2.19
CA LYS A 180 -19.85 -23.34 1.73
C LYS A 180 -19.84 -24.42 2.81
N LYS A 181 -19.68 -24.07 4.09
CA LYS A 181 -19.33 -25.03 5.17
C LYS A 181 -20.46 -25.35 6.18
N ASP A 182 -21.65 -24.79 6.00
CA ASP A 182 -22.80 -24.98 6.91
C ASP A 182 -22.43 -24.79 8.40
N LYS A 183 -21.53 -23.83 8.67
CA LYS A 183 -20.91 -23.58 9.99
C LYS A 183 -21.98 -23.33 11.06
N PHE A 184 -23.05 -22.61 10.70
CA PHE A 184 -24.17 -22.29 11.58
C PHE A 184 -24.86 -23.54 12.16
N LEU A 185 -25.28 -24.50 11.31
CA LEU A 185 -26.00 -25.68 11.80
C LEU A 185 -25.10 -26.52 12.72
N ARG A 186 -23.84 -26.72 12.32
CA ARG A 186 -22.84 -27.39 13.16
C ARG A 186 -22.66 -26.69 14.50
N ASN A 187 -22.39 -25.38 14.50
CA ASN A 187 -22.12 -24.62 15.72
C ASN A 187 -23.34 -24.61 16.65
N THR A 188 -24.53 -24.36 16.10
CA THR A 188 -25.79 -24.36 16.85
C THR A 188 -26.06 -25.72 17.50
N LEU A 189 -25.79 -26.84 16.80
CA LEU A 189 -25.93 -28.18 17.36
C LEU A 189 -24.99 -28.43 18.54
N ILE A 190 -23.72 -28.00 18.43
CA ILE A 190 -22.73 -28.13 19.50
C ILE A 190 -23.16 -27.29 20.70
N ILE A 191 -23.50 -26.02 20.48
CA ILE A 191 -23.89 -25.09 21.55
C ILE A 191 -25.17 -25.58 22.24
N THR A 192 -26.17 -26.02 21.50
CA THR A 192 -27.44 -26.53 22.06
C THR A 192 -27.21 -27.79 22.88
N LYS A 193 -26.32 -28.70 22.42
CA LYS A 193 -25.94 -29.89 23.18
C LYS A 193 -25.24 -29.53 24.49
N GLU A 194 -24.33 -28.56 24.48
CA GLU A 194 -23.66 -28.09 25.71
C GLU A 194 -24.64 -27.38 26.66
N LEU A 195 -25.55 -26.56 26.13
CA LEU A 195 -26.60 -25.89 26.90
C LEU A 195 -27.59 -26.87 27.52
N ALA A 196 -27.82 -28.05 26.94
CA ALA A 196 -28.64 -29.08 27.58
C ALA A 196 -28.05 -29.53 28.93
N ASN A 197 -26.72 -29.52 29.05
CA ASN A 197 -26.02 -29.84 30.29
C ASN A 197 -25.80 -28.61 31.19
N LYS A 198 -25.60 -27.44 30.59
CA LYS A 198 -25.32 -26.15 31.28
C LYS A 198 -26.29 -25.06 30.81
N PRO A 199 -27.59 -25.14 31.19
CA PRO A 199 -28.64 -24.31 30.58
C PRO A 199 -28.52 -22.81 30.83
N ASN A 200 -27.73 -22.40 31.82
CA ASN A 200 -27.54 -21.01 32.22
C ASN A 200 -26.10 -20.53 32.03
N ASP A 201 -25.29 -21.22 31.21
CA ASP A 201 -23.94 -20.75 30.90
C ASP A 201 -24.01 -19.45 30.05
N PRO A 202 -23.56 -18.30 30.58
CA PRO A 202 -23.74 -17.02 29.89
C PRO A 202 -22.94 -16.92 28.59
N PHE A 203 -21.78 -17.59 28.50
CA PHE A 203 -20.93 -17.55 27.32
C PHE A 203 -21.52 -18.39 26.18
N LEU A 204 -22.07 -19.58 26.50
CA LEU A 204 -22.77 -20.40 25.51
C LEU A 204 -24.06 -19.73 25.02
N LEU A 205 -24.80 -19.06 25.91
CA LEU A 205 -25.99 -18.28 25.53
C LEU A 205 -25.63 -17.08 24.65
N TYR A 206 -24.55 -16.37 24.96
CA TYR A 206 -24.02 -15.30 24.11
C TYR A 206 -23.61 -15.82 22.73
N SER A 207 -22.85 -16.92 22.68
CA SER A 207 -22.41 -17.54 21.43
C SER A 207 -23.60 -17.99 20.57
N LEU A 208 -24.61 -18.61 21.18
CA LEU A 208 -25.85 -18.99 20.49
C LEU A 208 -26.59 -17.78 19.92
N ALA A 209 -26.60 -16.66 20.64
CA ALA A 209 -27.24 -15.44 20.17
C ALA A 209 -26.56 -14.87 18.91
N LEU A 210 -25.23 -14.89 18.85
CA LEU A 210 -24.48 -14.44 17.67
C LEU A 210 -24.78 -15.32 16.45
N GLU A 211 -24.87 -16.64 16.64
CA GLU A 211 -25.29 -17.57 15.58
C GLU A 211 -26.70 -17.22 15.09
N HIS A 212 -27.66 -16.98 15.99
CA HIS A 212 -29.01 -16.55 15.62
C HIS A 212 -29.02 -15.23 14.84
N TYR A 213 -28.21 -14.25 15.26
CA TYR A 213 -28.09 -12.96 14.57
C TYR A 213 -27.54 -13.12 13.15
N GLN A 214 -26.56 -14.00 12.92
CA GLN A 214 -26.05 -14.29 11.56
C GLN A 214 -27.15 -14.79 10.61
N ARG A 215 -28.17 -15.48 11.12
CA ARG A 215 -29.33 -15.94 10.35
C ARG A 215 -30.51 -14.97 10.34
N LYS A 216 -30.34 -13.77 10.91
CA LYS A 216 -31.40 -12.76 11.09
C LYS A 216 -32.56 -13.25 11.98
N ASN A 217 -32.32 -14.26 12.82
CA ASN A 217 -33.26 -14.74 13.83
C ASN A 217 -33.14 -13.87 15.10
N ILE A 218 -33.52 -12.60 14.96
CA ILE A 218 -33.21 -11.57 15.96
C ILE A 218 -33.93 -11.81 17.28
N LEU A 219 -35.16 -12.33 17.25
CA LEU A 219 -35.95 -12.56 18.47
C LEU A 219 -35.30 -13.61 19.37
N GLU A 220 -34.91 -14.74 18.80
CA GLU A 220 -34.24 -15.84 19.48
C GLU A 220 -32.88 -15.39 20.04
N GLY A 221 -32.13 -14.61 19.26
CA GLY A 221 -30.86 -14.04 19.72
C GLY A 221 -31.03 -13.12 20.92
N VAL A 222 -32.00 -12.19 20.89
CA VAL A 222 -32.30 -11.30 22.03
C VAL A 222 -32.73 -12.10 23.27
N GLN A 223 -33.51 -13.17 23.10
CA GLN A 223 -33.89 -14.03 24.22
C GLN A 223 -32.68 -14.70 24.87
N CYS A 224 -31.75 -15.20 24.05
CA CYS A 224 -30.49 -15.79 24.54
C CYS A 224 -29.64 -14.75 25.29
N LEU A 225 -29.45 -13.55 24.74
CA LEU A 225 -28.67 -12.49 25.37
C LEU A 225 -29.29 -12.01 26.69
N LYS A 226 -30.61 -11.84 26.74
CA LYS A 226 -31.31 -11.49 28.00
C LYS A 226 -31.10 -12.56 29.05
N LYS A 227 -31.15 -13.84 28.67
CA LYS A 227 -30.87 -14.95 29.59
C LYS A 227 -29.41 -14.90 30.06
N ALA A 228 -28.46 -14.65 29.17
CA ALA A 228 -27.04 -14.50 29.50
C ALA A 228 -26.82 -13.36 30.51
N LEU A 229 -27.42 -12.19 30.28
CA LEU A 229 -27.33 -11.02 31.17
C LEU A 229 -27.75 -11.31 32.61
N THR A 230 -28.70 -12.23 32.84
CA THR A 230 -29.12 -12.60 34.20
C THR A 230 -28.05 -13.35 35.00
N GLN A 231 -27.01 -13.86 34.33
CA GLN A 231 -25.96 -14.69 34.92
C GLN A 231 -24.60 -13.97 34.98
N LEU A 232 -24.46 -12.87 34.25
CA LEU A 232 -23.22 -12.09 34.19
C LEU A 232 -23.03 -11.22 35.43
N ARG A 233 -21.78 -11.04 35.84
CA ARG A 233 -21.39 -10.22 37.01
C ARG A 233 -20.93 -8.82 36.62
N GLY A 234 -20.66 -8.57 35.34
CA GLY A 234 -20.19 -7.30 34.82
C GLY A 234 -18.67 -7.19 34.68
N SER A 235 -17.93 -8.21 35.09
CA SER A 235 -16.46 -8.26 35.00
C SER A 235 -15.97 -9.19 33.88
N GLU A 236 -16.87 -9.89 33.20
CA GLU A 236 -16.56 -10.73 32.07
C GLU A 236 -16.14 -9.88 30.86
N GLY A 237 -15.07 -10.27 30.15
CA GLY A 237 -14.54 -9.50 29.02
C GLY A 237 -15.50 -9.30 27.84
N TYR A 238 -16.59 -10.07 27.78
CA TYR A 238 -17.65 -9.98 26.76
C TYR A 238 -18.95 -9.36 27.32
N PHE A 239 -18.96 -8.84 28.55
CA PHE A 239 -20.15 -8.27 29.17
C PHE A 239 -20.72 -7.08 28.39
N GLU A 240 -19.84 -6.18 27.97
CA GLU A 240 -20.20 -5.01 27.17
C GLU A 240 -20.75 -5.41 25.80
N ASP A 241 -20.17 -6.43 25.16
CA ASP A 241 -20.68 -6.97 23.90
C ASP A 241 -22.09 -7.54 24.04
N VAL A 242 -22.39 -8.23 25.13
CA VAL A 242 -23.73 -8.76 25.41
C VAL A 242 -24.74 -7.61 25.56
N ILE A 243 -24.37 -6.54 26.25
CA ILE A 243 -25.21 -5.33 26.38
C ILE A 243 -25.46 -4.71 25.01
N LEU A 244 -24.39 -4.48 24.23
CA LEU A 244 -24.48 -3.84 22.94
C LEU A 244 -25.33 -4.66 21.95
N ASN A 245 -25.08 -5.97 21.86
CA ASN A 245 -25.84 -6.87 21.01
C ASN A 245 -27.31 -7.00 21.44
N THR A 246 -27.61 -6.88 22.74
CA THR A 246 -29.00 -6.85 23.23
C THR A 246 -29.71 -5.59 22.75
N ALA A 247 -29.05 -4.43 22.86
CA ALA A 247 -29.59 -3.15 22.38
C ALA A 247 -29.80 -3.16 20.85
N ILE A 248 -28.85 -3.70 20.09
CA ILE A 248 -28.97 -3.87 18.62
C ILE A 248 -30.19 -4.72 18.27
N GLY A 249 -30.36 -5.87 18.93
CA GLY A 249 -31.49 -6.75 18.63
C GLY A 249 -32.84 -6.13 18.98
N LEU A 250 -32.95 -5.44 20.12
CA LEU A 250 -34.17 -4.70 20.49
C LEU A 250 -34.50 -3.59 19.47
N LEU A 251 -33.48 -2.89 18.95
CA LEU A 251 -33.63 -1.89 17.90
C LEU A 251 -34.14 -2.53 16.60
N GLN A 252 -33.53 -3.63 16.17
CA GLN A 252 -33.92 -4.35 14.94
C GLN A 252 -35.33 -4.95 15.02
N LEU A 253 -35.77 -5.37 16.21
CA LEU A 253 -37.15 -5.81 16.44
C LEU A 253 -38.16 -4.66 16.53
N GLY A 254 -37.70 -3.39 16.46
CA GLY A 254 -38.56 -2.21 16.60
C GLY A 254 -39.14 -2.04 18.00
N ARG A 255 -38.58 -2.69 19.03
CA ARG A 255 -39.07 -2.64 20.42
C ARG A 255 -38.52 -1.42 21.15
N LEU A 256 -38.88 -0.23 20.67
CA LEU A 256 -38.21 1.02 21.04
C LEU A 256 -38.38 1.43 22.52
N GLU A 257 -39.54 1.18 23.14
CA GLU A 257 -39.72 1.49 24.57
C GLU A 257 -38.89 0.54 25.45
N GLU A 258 -38.84 -0.75 25.09
CA GLU A 258 -38.01 -1.75 25.78
C GLU A 258 -36.51 -1.44 25.61
N LEU A 259 -36.11 -1.02 24.41
CA LEU A 259 -34.76 -0.54 24.13
C LEU A 259 -34.40 0.68 24.98
N MET A 260 -35.31 1.64 25.12
CA MET A 260 -35.08 2.84 25.94
C MET A 260 -34.88 2.50 27.43
N ASP A 261 -35.73 1.64 27.99
CA ASP A 261 -35.56 1.17 29.37
C ASP A 261 -34.23 0.43 29.56
N PHE A 262 -33.92 -0.47 28.60
CA PHE A 262 -32.67 -1.22 28.61
C PHE A 262 -31.43 -0.31 28.55
N ILE A 263 -31.42 0.67 27.63
CA ILE A 263 -30.30 1.61 27.48
C ILE A 263 -30.13 2.48 28.73
N ASN A 264 -31.22 2.97 29.31
CA ASN A 264 -31.15 3.80 30.51
C ASN A 264 -30.51 3.03 31.67
N LYS A 265 -30.86 1.76 31.85
CA LYS A 265 -30.22 0.87 32.84
C LYS A 265 -28.76 0.57 32.49
N SER A 266 -28.49 0.32 31.21
CA SER A 266 -27.14 -0.02 30.72
C SER A 266 -26.16 1.14 30.87
N LEU A 267 -26.59 2.38 30.64
CA LEU A 267 -25.79 3.59 30.83
C LEU A 267 -25.53 3.93 32.31
N LEU A 268 -26.26 3.34 33.27
CA LEU A 268 -25.86 3.44 34.68
C LEU A 268 -24.60 2.62 34.96
N MET A 269 -24.42 1.51 34.23
CA MET A 269 -23.28 0.61 34.36
C MET A 269 -22.12 1.03 33.44
N LEU A 270 -22.44 1.57 32.26
CA LEU A 270 -21.48 2.00 31.23
C LEU A 270 -21.77 3.45 30.80
N PRO A 271 -21.50 4.47 31.64
CA PRO A 271 -21.96 5.85 31.41
C PRO A 271 -21.40 6.51 30.15
N GLU A 272 -20.20 6.11 29.74
CA GLU A 272 -19.48 6.72 28.61
C GLU A 272 -19.59 5.90 27.31
N GLN A 273 -20.35 4.80 27.30
CA GLN A 273 -20.42 3.94 26.12
C GLN A 273 -21.23 4.59 24.98
N LYS A 274 -20.51 5.04 23.95
CA LYS A 274 -20.98 5.89 22.86
C LYS A 274 -22.05 5.22 22.01
N ASP A 275 -21.96 3.92 21.80
CA ASP A 275 -22.94 3.20 20.98
C ASP A 275 -24.30 3.13 21.66
N LEU A 276 -24.34 2.98 22.98
CA LEU A 276 -25.59 3.04 23.75
C LEU A 276 -26.18 4.46 23.74
N ILE A 277 -25.34 5.50 23.79
CA ILE A 277 -25.77 6.90 23.64
C ILE A 277 -26.38 7.13 22.24
N LEU A 278 -25.75 6.59 21.19
CA LEU A 278 -26.25 6.65 19.82
C LEU A 278 -27.58 5.89 19.67
N MET A 279 -27.69 4.68 20.21
CA MET A 279 -28.93 3.90 20.19
C MET A 279 -30.05 4.59 20.98
N ARG A 280 -29.74 5.30 22.08
CA ARG A 280 -30.72 6.11 22.82
C ARG A 280 -31.32 7.19 21.93
N ARG A 281 -30.50 7.80 21.07
CA ARG A 281 -30.96 8.78 20.10
C ARG A 281 -31.87 8.14 19.05
N LEU A 282 -31.44 7.03 18.44
CA LEU A 282 -32.23 6.32 17.43
C LEU A 282 -33.59 5.88 17.99
N ALA A 283 -33.60 5.38 19.22
CA ALA A 283 -34.82 5.00 19.92
C ALA A 283 -35.75 6.21 20.19
N ASN A 284 -35.21 7.33 20.68
CA ASN A 284 -36.00 8.57 20.85
C ASN A 284 -36.52 9.12 19.52
N GLN A 285 -35.76 9.03 18.43
CA GLN A 285 -36.21 9.42 17.09
C GLN A 285 -37.35 8.52 16.60
N GLY A 286 -37.22 7.20 16.72
CA GLY A 286 -38.29 6.26 16.36
C GLY A 286 -39.56 6.44 17.21
N LEU A 287 -39.41 6.85 18.48
CA LEU A 287 -40.52 7.22 19.37
C LEU A 287 -41.05 8.64 19.15
N LYS A 288 -40.55 9.37 18.14
CA LYS A 288 -40.92 10.77 17.82
C LYS A 288 -40.68 11.76 18.98
N ARG A 289 -39.75 11.45 19.89
CA ARG A 289 -39.32 12.28 21.02
C ARG A 289 -38.17 13.20 20.60
N TYR A 290 -38.42 14.04 19.60
CA TYR A 290 -37.37 14.79 18.89
C TYR A 290 -36.55 15.75 19.78
N LEU A 291 -37.18 16.39 20.77
CA LEU A 291 -36.48 17.30 21.71
C LEU A 291 -35.46 16.55 22.58
N LYS A 292 -35.80 15.35 23.06
CA LYS A 292 -34.87 14.50 23.83
C LYS A 292 -33.76 13.92 22.94
N ALA A 293 -34.05 13.64 21.68
CA ALA A 293 -33.04 13.22 20.70
C ALA A 293 -32.04 14.35 20.37
N ALA A 294 -32.47 15.61 20.40
CA ALA A 294 -31.63 16.79 20.18
C ALA A 294 -30.71 17.08 21.37
N ASP A 295 -31.17 16.95 22.61
CA ASP A 295 -30.36 17.13 23.83
C ASP A 295 -29.21 16.10 23.94
N THR A 296 -29.40 14.91 23.37
CA THR A 296 -28.35 13.87 23.25
C THR A 296 -27.29 14.22 22.19
N LEU A 297 -27.58 15.17 21.29
CA LEU A 297 -26.70 15.59 20.19
C LEU A 297 -25.53 16.44 20.71
N GLU A 298 -25.81 17.43 21.57
CA GLU A 298 -24.80 18.38 22.07
C GLU A 298 -23.72 17.69 22.91
N LYS A 299 -24.08 16.64 23.67
CA LYS A 299 -23.12 15.87 24.48
C LYS A 299 -22.30 14.83 23.70
N SER A 300 -22.64 14.52 22.45
CA SER A 300 -21.97 13.47 21.64
C SER A 300 -21.27 13.99 20.38
N ILE A 301 -21.30 15.30 20.12
CA ILE A 301 -20.59 15.92 18.97
C ILE A 301 -19.09 16.04 19.24
N ASP A 302 -18.63 15.96 20.49
CA ASP A 302 -17.22 16.17 20.84
C ASP A 302 -16.27 15.01 20.48
N SER A 303 -16.72 13.93 19.80
CA SER A 303 -15.82 12.77 19.57
C SER A 303 -16.10 11.80 18.39
N ARG A 304 -16.69 12.21 17.26
CA ARG A 304 -17.16 11.25 16.22
C ARG A 304 -16.33 11.14 14.92
N GLY A 305 -15.97 9.89 14.58
CA GLY A 305 -15.74 9.34 13.22
C GLY A 305 -16.63 8.08 13.00
N LYS A 306 -17.06 7.80 11.75
CA LYS A 306 -18.12 6.83 11.33
C LYS A 306 -17.58 5.63 10.51
N GLU A 307 -18.29 4.48 10.50
CA GLU A 307 -18.38 3.52 9.36
C GLU A 307 -19.62 2.56 9.41
N SER A 308 -20.19 2.16 8.25
CA SER A 308 -21.37 1.25 8.03
C SER A 308 -21.43 0.69 6.58
N PHE A 309 -21.86 -0.58 6.43
CA PHE A 309 -21.97 -1.47 5.25
C PHE A 309 -23.00 -1.11 4.13
N MET A 310 -22.76 -0.12 3.28
CA MET A 310 -23.38 -0.06 1.94
C MET A 310 -22.30 0.22 0.88
N LYS A 311 -22.42 -0.41 -0.31
CA LYS A 311 -21.55 -0.05 -1.44
C LYS A 311 -21.77 1.41 -1.78
N THR A 312 -20.68 2.15 -1.89
CA THR A 312 -20.73 3.58 -2.17
C THR A 312 -21.15 3.79 -3.62
N ARG A 313 -22.25 4.50 -3.84
CA ARG A 313 -22.79 4.83 -5.17
C ARG A 313 -22.13 6.09 -5.71
N VAL A 314 -21.52 5.99 -6.90
CA VAL A 314 -20.81 7.09 -7.54
C VAL A 314 -21.37 7.32 -8.95
N MET A 315 -21.81 8.54 -9.21
CA MET A 315 -22.13 8.99 -10.57
C MET A 315 -20.85 9.49 -11.23
N VAL A 316 -20.37 8.81 -12.27
CA VAL A 316 -19.27 9.27 -13.14
C VAL A 316 -19.87 10.03 -14.31
N ALA A 317 -19.68 11.35 -14.32
CA ALA A 317 -20.35 12.23 -15.27
C ALA A 317 -19.38 13.06 -16.11
N SER A 318 -19.71 13.24 -17.39
CA SER A 318 -18.87 13.98 -18.33
C SER A 318 -19.71 14.63 -19.43
N PRO A 319 -19.57 15.95 -19.67
CA PRO A 319 -19.92 16.56 -20.94
C PRO A 319 -18.92 16.11 -22.02
N VAL A 320 -19.41 15.61 -23.15
CA VAL A 320 -18.57 14.99 -24.17
C VAL A 320 -18.69 15.76 -25.49
N LYS A 321 -17.61 16.45 -25.87
CA LYS A 321 -17.39 17.02 -27.20
C LYS A 321 -15.94 16.78 -27.58
N GLN A 322 -15.65 15.67 -28.25
CA GLN A 322 -14.29 15.24 -28.48
C GLN A 322 -14.11 14.42 -29.77
N LYS A 323 -12.92 14.53 -30.36
CA LYS A 323 -12.49 13.76 -31.53
C LYS A 323 -12.55 12.25 -31.24
N GLU A 324 -12.94 11.46 -32.24
CA GLU A 324 -13.18 10.02 -32.10
C GLU A 324 -11.99 9.27 -31.47
N VAL A 325 -10.77 9.60 -31.92
CA VAL A 325 -9.54 8.92 -31.48
C VAL A 325 -9.22 9.13 -30.01
N ILE A 326 -9.52 10.32 -29.46
CA ILE A 326 -9.30 10.67 -28.05
C ILE A 326 -10.43 10.10 -27.19
N LEU A 327 -11.69 10.29 -27.60
CA LEU A 327 -12.84 9.77 -26.88
C LEU A 327 -12.76 8.25 -26.67
N LYS A 328 -12.24 7.53 -27.66
CA LYS A 328 -12.00 6.08 -27.55
C LYS A 328 -11.07 5.73 -26.39
N GLN A 329 -10.04 6.55 -26.13
CA GLN A 329 -9.12 6.32 -25.02
C GLN A 329 -9.78 6.58 -23.67
N PHE A 330 -10.54 7.68 -23.55
CA PHE A 330 -11.30 8.00 -22.34
C PHE A 330 -12.25 6.85 -21.97
N LEU A 331 -13.08 6.41 -22.92
CA LEU A 331 -14.02 5.30 -22.70
C LEU A 331 -13.33 3.96 -22.38
N GLU A 332 -12.15 3.71 -22.95
CA GLU A 332 -11.32 2.55 -22.58
C GLU A 332 -10.89 2.62 -21.10
N SER A 333 -10.47 3.80 -20.63
CA SER A 333 -10.06 3.98 -19.22
C SER A 333 -11.22 3.78 -18.25
N LEU A 334 -12.43 4.26 -18.57
CA LEU A 334 -13.63 4.06 -17.74
C LEU A 334 -13.99 2.59 -17.56
N ASN A 335 -13.78 1.75 -18.59
CA ASN A 335 -14.02 0.31 -18.48
C ASN A 335 -13.05 -0.39 -17.52
N LYS A 336 -11.87 0.20 -17.28
CA LYS A 336 -10.82 -0.35 -16.41
C LYS A 336 -10.90 0.13 -14.96
N LEU A 337 -11.80 1.05 -14.64
CA LEU A 337 -11.99 1.52 -13.27
C LEU A 337 -12.34 0.36 -12.33
N GLU A 338 -11.71 0.37 -11.15
CA GLU A 338 -11.94 -0.61 -10.09
C GLU A 338 -13.33 -0.39 -9.48
N LYS A 339 -14.15 -1.45 -9.49
CA LYS A 339 -15.55 -1.42 -9.01
C LYS A 339 -15.75 -2.15 -7.68
N SER A 340 -14.66 -2.58 -7.05
CA SER A 340 -14.76 -3.28 -5.77
C SER A 340 -15.25 -2.28 -4.71
N GLU A 341 -16.32 -2.60 -3.97
CA GLU A 341 -17.04 -1.69 -3.03
C GLU A 341 -17.78 -0.49 -3.65
N LEU A 342 -17.66 -0.26 -4.96
CA LEU A 342 -18.27 0.87 -5.64
C LEU A 342 -19.36 0.42 -6.60
N GLU A 343 -20.47 1.15 -6.61
CA GLU A 343 -21.48 1.08 -7.68
C GLU A 343 -21.31 2.32 -8.57
N LEU A 344 -20.85 2.10 -9.82
CA LEU A 344 -20.55 3.17 -10.76
C LEU A 344 -21.64 3.28 -11.84
N ASP A 345 -22.32 4.42 -11.88
CA ASP A 345 -23.22 4.79 -12.96
C ASP A 345 -22.57 5.87 -13.83
N PHE A 346 -22.59 5.69 -15.16
CA PHE A 346 -21.96 6.60 -16.11
C PHE A 346 -23.02 7.47 -16.80
N VAL A 347 -22.87 8.79 -16.71
CA VAL A 347 -23.82 9.74 -17.30
C VAL A 347 -23.09 10.70 -18.24
N PHE A 348 -23.43 10.66 -19.52
CA PHE A 348 -22.79 11.48 -20.55
C PHE A 348 -23.78 12.45 -21.17
N ILE A 349 -23.36 13.71 -21.35
CA ILE A 349 -24.05 14.65 -22.24
C ILE A 349 -23.29 14.64 -23.57
N ASN A 350 -23.91 14.12 -24.62
CA ASN A 350 -23.32 14.03 -25.96
C ASN A 350 -23.54 15.35 -26.72
N ASP A 351 -22.49 16.16 -26.84
CA ASP A 351 -22.41 17.38 -27.66
C ASP A 351 -21.57 17.15 -28.95
N ASN A 352 -21.42 15.88 -29.38
CA ASN A 352 -20.78 15.51 -30.65
C ASN A 352 -21.81 15.41 -31.78
N ASN A 353 -21.41 15.83 -32.98
CA ASN A 353 -22.25 15.75 -34.18
C ASN A 353 -21.84 14.64 -35.17
N GLU A 354 -20.72 13.94 -34.93
CA GLU A 354 -20.02 13.20 -35.99
C GLU A 354 -19.82 11.69 -35.76
N HIS A 355 -19.92 11.18 -34.53
CA HIS A 355 -19.67 9.74 -34.25
C HIS A 355 -20.60 9.17 -33.18
N ASN A 356 -20.67 7.82 -33.12
CA ASN A 356 -21.60 7.06 -32.27
C ASN A 356 -20.91 6.22 -31.17
N LEU A 357 -19.75 6.69 -30.69
CA LEU A 357 -18.94 5.93 -29.72
C LEU A 357 -19.63 5.78 -28.35
N LEU A 358 -20.38 6.79 -27.90
CA LEU A 358 -21.12 6.72 -26.64
C LEU A 358 -22.24 5.68 -26.72
N GLU A 359 -22.98 5.65 -27.82
CA GLU A 359 -24.03 4.66 -28.08
C GLU A 359 -23.44 3.25 -28.17
N LYS A 360 -22.24 3.09 -28.73
CA LYS A 360 -21.51 1.82 -28.67
C LYS A 360 -21.10 1.45 -27.25
N PHE A 361 -20.68 2.42 -26.44
CA PHE A 361 -20.28 2.20 -25.05
C PHE A 361 -21.46 1.80 -24.15
N SER A 362 -22.66 2.30 -24.41
CA SER A 362 -23.88 1.98 -23.64
C SER A 362 -24.51 0.63 -23.98
N ARG A 363 -24.24 0.06 -25.17
CA ARG A 363 -24.81 -1.24 -25.58
C ARG A 363 -24.53 -2.34 -24.56
N GLY A 364 -25.61 -2.95 -24.07
CA GLY A 364 -25.54 -4.04 -23.08
C GLY A 364 -25.24 -3.59 -21.65
N LYS A 365 -25.14 -2.28 -21.38
CA LYS A 365 -24.89 -1.73 -20.05
C LYS A 365 -26.11 -0.97 -19.53
N LYS A 366 -26.68 -1.40 -18.40
CA LYS A 366 -27.82 -0.73 -17.75
C LYS A 366 -27.41 0.51 -16.93
N ASN A 367 -26.13 0.60 -16.59
CA ASN A 367 -25.54 1.66 -15.77
C ASN A 367 -24.92 2.79 -16.61
N VAL A 368 -25.39 3.00 -17.84
CA VAL A 368 -24.91 4.07 -18.74
C VAL A 368 -26.11 4.85 -19.27
N ARG A 369 -26.11 6.16 -19.03
CA ARG A 369 -27.13 7.11 -19.53
C ARG A 369 -26.48 8.13 -20.45
N ILE A 370 -27.08 8.33 -21.63
CA ILE A 370 -26.62 9.32 -22.62
C ILE A 370 -27.74 10.32 -22.84
N ILE A 371 -27.43 11.59 -22.66
CA ILE A 371 -28.34 12.73 -22.84
C ILE A 371 -27.84 13.51 -24.05
N LYS A 372 -28.73 13.83 -24.99
CA LYS A 372 -28.34 14.60 -26.19
C LYS A 372 -28.30 16.10 -25.87
N ALA A 373 -27.25 16.79 -26.32
CA ALA A 373 -27.14 18.23 -26.20
C ALA A 373 -28.21 18.98 -27.02
N THR A 374 -28.56 20.18 -26.58
CA THR A 374 -29.65 21.00 -27.14
C THR A 374 -29.18 22.12 -28.08
N SER A 375 -27.87 22.39 -28.25
CA SER A 375 -27.36 23.51 -29.07
C SER A 375 -26.19 23.12 -30.00
N ASN A 376 -26.11 23.76 -31.17
CA ASN A 376 -25.13 23.50 -32.24
C ASN A 376 -24.04 24.58 -32.30
N ASP A 377 -23.37 24.82 -31.17
CA ASP A 377 -22.33 25.87 -31.08
C ASP A 377 -20.97 25.36 -31.61
N SER A 378 -20.27 26.19 -32.40
CA SER A 378 -18.95 25.85 -32.95
C SER A 378 -17.87 25.94 -31.88
N TYR A 379 -17.20 24.81 -31.60
CA TYR A 379 -16.03 24.75 -30.73
C TYR A 379 -14.80 24.43 -31.58
N ILE A 380 -13.78 25.27 -31.53
CA ILE A 380 -12.53 25.11 -32.30
C ILE A 380 -11.42 24.63 -31.34
N CYS A 381 -10.95 23.41 -31.60
CA CYS A 381 -9.87 22.75 -30.88
C CYS A 381 -8.81 22.33 -31.92
N ASP A 382 -7.63 22.95 -31.86
CA ASP A 382 -6.51 22.71 -32.79
C ASP A 382 -5.20 22.37 -32.05
N GLU A 383 -4.14 22.09 -32.81
CA GLU A 383 -2.81 21.76 -32.26
C GLU A 383 -2.09 22.96 -31.61
N GLU A 384 -2.68 24.15 -31.57
CA GLU A 384 -2.09 25.36 -30.99
C GLU A 384 -2.82 25.86 -29.74
N THR A 385 -4.17 25.81 -29.68
CA THR A 385 -4.95 26.08 -28.45
C THR A 385 -6.44 25.69 -28.56
N HIS A 386 -7.16 25.74 -27.44
CA HIS A 386 -8.62 25.61 -27.40
C HIS A 386 -9.25 27.01 -27.29
N ARG A 387 -10.13 27.37 -28.22
CA ARG A 387 -10.80 28.68 -28.20
C ARG A 387 -12.12 28.59 -27.42
N TRP A 388 -12.15 29.17 -26.23
CA TRP A 388 -13.34 29.23 -25.37
C TRP A 388 -14.07 30.57 -25.53
N SER A 389 -15.38 30.52 -25.78
CA SER A 389 -16.27 31.68 -25.68
C SER A 389 -17.02 31.66 -24.35
N GLU A 390 -17.52 32.81 -23.94
CA GLU A 390 -18.28 32.95 -22.69
C GLU A 390 -19.57 32.11 -22.70
N GLU A 391 -20.25 32.04 -23.84
CA GLU A 391 -21.44 31.22 -24.02
C GLU A 391 -21.14 29.72 -23.84
N LEU A 392 -19.98 29.26 -24.31
CA LEU A 392 -19.55 27.86 -24.18
C LEU A 392 -19.26 27.49 -22.71
N ILE A 393 -18.65 28.40 -21.94
CA ILE A 393 -18.38 28.19 -20.52
C ILE A 393 -19.69 28.02 -19.76
N TRP A 394 -20.65 28.91 -19.96
CA TRP A 394 -21.94 28.84 -19.27
C TRP A 394 -22.80 27.66 -19.73
N LYS A 395 -22.65 27.21 -20.98
CA LYS A 395 -23.21 25.96 -21.47
C LYS A 395 -22.64 24.76 -20.71
N VAL A 396 -21.32 24.66 -20.55
CA VAL A 396 -20.66 23.60 -19.77
C VAL A 396 -21.08 23.67 -18.29
N ALA A 397 -21.19 24.87 -17.73
CA ALA A 397 -21.71 25.08 -16.38
C ALA A 397 -23.13 24.51 -16.21
N ALA A 398 -24.01 24.73 -17.19
CA ALA A 398 -25.37 24.17 -17.18
C ALA A 398 -25.35 22.63 -17.24
N TYR A 399 -24.45 22.04 -18.02
CA TYR A 399 -24.25 20.58 -18.06
C TYR A 399 -23.77 20.03 -16.72
N LYS A 400 -22.71 20.62 -16.12
CA LYS A 400 -22.21 20.22 -14.80
C LYS A 400 -23.28 20.35 -13.72
N ASN A 401 -24.08 21.42 -13.75
CA ASN A 401 -25.22 21.61 -12.84
C ASN A 401 -26.34 20.57 -13.02
N SER A 402 -26.59 20.11 -14.24
CA SER A 402 -27.57 19.04 -14.48
C SER A 402 -27.12 17.72 -13.85
N PHE A 403 -25.81 17.41 -13.86
CA PHE A 403 -25.26 16.24 -13.16
C PHE A 403 -25.38 16.37 -11.65
N ILE A 404 -25.11 17.55 -11.07
CA ILE A 404 -25.34 17.81 -9.64
C ILE A 404 -26.80 17.51 -9.26
N LYS A 405 -27.74 18.04 -10.05
CA LYS A 405 -29.17 17.82 -9.81
C LYS A 405 -29.54 16.34 -9.88
N MET A 406 -29.12 15.62 -10.92
CA MET A 406 -29.39 14.19 -11.06
C MET A 406 -28.77 13.37 -9.92
N ALA A 407 -27.52 13.66 -9.55
CA ALA A 407 -26.83 12.95 -8.46
C ALA A 407 -27.54 13.14 -7.11
N LEU A 408 -28.08 14.34 -6.87
CA LEU A 408 -28.83 14.65 -5.65
C LEU A 408 -30.21 13.99 -5.63
N GLU A 409 -30.97 14.08 -6.74
CA GLU A 409 -32.33 13.52 -6.86
C GLU A 409 -32.33 11.98 -6.79
N GLU A 410 -31.31 11.34 -7.35
CA GLU A 410 -31.17 9.87 -7.39
C GLU A 410 -30.38 9.30 -6.19
N GLY A 411 -29.96 10.16 -5.25
CA GLY A 411 -29.35 9.77 -3.98
C GLY A 411 -27.99 9.08 -4.12
N TYR A 412 -27.09 9.63 -4.93
CA TYR A 412 -25.70 9.15 -5.00
C TYR A 412 -24.87 9.65 -3.81
N ASP A 413 -23.91 8.83 -3.37
CA ASP A 413 -22.98 9.20 -2.29
C ASP A 413 -21.91 10.17 -2.79
N TYR A 414 -21.51 10.05 -4.07
CA TYR A 414 -20.56 10.94 -4.71
C TYR A 414 -20.91 11.21 -6.18
N LEU A 415 -20.56 12.40 -6.64
CA LEU A 415 -20.50 12.78 -8.06
C LEU A 415 -19.03 12.95 -8.46
N PHE A 416 -18.58 12.22 -9.46
CA PHE A 416 -17.24 12.36 -10.05
C PHE A 416 -17.36 13.00 -11.43
N LEU A 417 -16.95 14.27 -11.53
CA LEU A 417 -16.92 15.03 -12.77
C LEU A 417 -15.57 14.87 -13.45
N VAL A 418 -15.57 14.42 -14.70
CA VAL A 418 -14.34 14.14 -15.46
C VAL A 418 -14.48 14.59 -16.91
N ASP A 419 -13.42 15.18 -17.46
CA ASP A 419 -13.40 15.60 -18.86
C ASP A 419 -13.09 14.42 -19.80
N SER A 420 -13.66 14.49 -21.00
CA SER A 420 -13.63 13.38 -21.97
C SER A 420 -12.30 13.20 -22.73
N ASP A 421 -11.28 13.98 -22.38
CA ASP A 421 -9.91 13.96 -22.86
C ASP A 421 -8.91 13.37 -21.85
N LEU A 422 -9.38 12.88 -20.71
CA LEU A 422 -8.54 12.25 -19.69
C LEU A 422 -8.44 10.73 -19.87
N TYR A 423 -7.29 10.14 -19.55
CA TYR A 423 -7.13 8.70 -19.38
C TYR A 423 -6.90 8.38 -17.91
N LEU A 424 -7.92 7.81 -17.27
CA LEU A 424 -7.92 7.56 -15.83
C LEU A 424 -7.11 6.32 -15.44
N HIS A 425 -6.53 6.39 -14.24
CA HIS A 425 -5.96 5.21 -13.58
C HIS A 425 -7.09 4.33 -13.01
N PRO A 426 -6.98 2.99 -13.03
CA PRO A 426 -8.02 2.09 -12.49
C PRO A 426 -8.47 2.40 -11.06
N LYS A 427 -7.55 2.91 -10.22
CA LYS A 427 -7.77 3.17 -8.79
C LYS A 427 -8.26 4.59 -8.45
N THR A 428 -8.38 5.50 -9.41
CA THR A 428 -8.63 6.93 -9.15
C THR A 428 -9.83 7.16 -8.23
N ILE A 429 -11.02 6.67 -8.58
CA ILE A 429 -12.25 6.95 -7.80
C ILE A 429 -12.17 6.34 -6.39
N LYS A 430 -11.69 5.10 -6.27
CA LYS A 430 -11.55 4.40 -4.98
C LYS A 430 -10.59 5.15 -4.05
N HIS A 431 -9.47 5.61 -4.60
CA HIS A 431 -8.49 6.42 -3.86
C HIS A 431 -9.10 7.74 -3.38
N LEU A 432 -9.72 8.52 -4.27
CA LEU A 432 -10.32 9.81 -3.91
C LEU A 432 -11.39 9.68 -2.81
N ILE A 433 -12.21 8.62 -2.83
CA ILE A 433 -13.18 8.34 -1.77
C ILE A 433 -12.48 8.03 -0.43
N SER A 434 -11.39 7.28 -0.46
CA SER A 434 -10.63 6.89 0.74
C SER A 434 -10.04 8.09 1.52
N LEU A 435 -9.85 9.23 0.85
CA LEU A 435 -9.35 10.46 1.45
C LEU A 435 -10.37 11.12 2.40
N LYS A 436 -11.64 10.71 2.36
CA LYS A 436 -12.75 11.24 3.18
C LYS A 436 -12.87 12.78 3.07
N LYS A 437 -12.63 13.33 1.88
CA LYS A 437 -12.78 14.76 1.57
C LYS A 437 -14.11 15.04 0.86
N ASP A 438 -14.73 16.16 1.20
CA ASP A 438 -16.02 16.55 0.60
C ASP A 438 -15.87 16.98 -0.86
N ILE A 439 -14.76 17.63 -1.22
CA ILE A 439 -14.44 18.05 -2.58
C ILE A 439 -12.95 17.85 -2.82
N VAL A 440 -12.60 16.95 -3.74
CA VAL A 440 -11.20 16.64 -4.07
C VAL A 440 -11.03 16.37 -5.57
N SER A 441 -10.00 16.97 -6.16
CA SER A 441 -9.64 16.82 -7.58
C SER A 441 -8.35 16.04 -7.72
N GLU A 442 -8.30 15.06 -8.62
CA GLU A 442 -7.04 14.42 -8.99
C GLU A 442 -6.29 15.32 -9.98
N VAL A 443 -5.04 15.63 -9.69
CA VAL A 443 -4.24 16.57 -10.48
C VAL A 443 -3.81 15.94 -11.79
N PHE A 444 -4.06 16.66 -12.88
CA PHE A 444 -3.49 16.35 -14.18
C PHE A 444 -2.72 17.55 -14.71
N TRP A 445 -1.71 17.23 -15.48
CA TRP A 445 -0.69 18.16 -15.91
C TRP A 445 -0.86 18.42 -17.38
N THR A 446 -0.82 19.69 -17.78
CA THR A 446 -0.98 19.98 -19.20
C THR A 446 -0.20 21.17 -19.73
N ARG A 447 0.08 21.06 -21.03
CA ARG A 447 0.72 22.04 -21.87
C ARG A 447 -0.34 22.73 -22.77
N TRP A 448 -0.80 23.92 -22.37
CA TRP A 448 -1.85 24.68 -23.09
C TRP A 448 -1.43 25.31 -24.41
N GLY A 449 -0.17 25.17 -24.77
CA GLY A 449 0.39 25.61 -26.04
C GLY A 449 1.80 25.04 -26.18
N PRO A 450 2.30 24.85 -27.41
CA PRO A 450 3.55 24.10 -27.65
C PRO A 450 4.76 24.64 -26.86
N GLU A 451 4.79 25.96 -26.64
CA GLU A 451 5.86 26.70 -25.96
C GLU A 451 5.60 26.90 -24.45
N PHE A 452 4.41 26.56 -23.93
CA PHE A 452 4.07 26.80 -22.52
C PHE A 452 4.60 25.70 -21.60
N LYS A 453 4.94 26.08 -20.37
CA LYS A 453 5.29 25.13 -19.32
C LYS A 453 4.08 24.24 -19.00
N ILE A 454 4.35 23.01 -18.60
CA ILE A 454 3.32 22.10 -18.11
C ILE A 454 2.85 22.62 -16.75
N LEU A 455 1.55 22.87 -16.60
CA LEU A 455 0.93 23.39 -15.37
C LEU A 455 -0.21 22.48 -14.92
N PRO A 456 -0.50 22.44 -13.60
CA PRO A 456 -1.63 21.71 -13.07
C PRO A 456 -2.94 22.46 -13.34
N GLN A 457 -4.07 21.75 -13.34
CA GLN A 457 -5.40 22.37 -13.49
C GLN A 457 -5.93 23.05 -12.21
N VAL A 458 -5.23 22.90 -11.07
CA VAL A 458 -5.61 23.45 -9.76
C VAL A 458 -4.78 24.69 -9.42
N TRP A 459 -5.28 25.56 -8.53
CA TRP A 459 -4.61 26.83 -8.20
C TRP A 459 -4.71 27.23 -6.71
N GLY A 460 -3.87 28.19 -6.31
CA GLY A 460 -3.66 28.63 -4.93
C GLY A 460 -4.67 29.65 -4.42
N SER A 461 -5.00 30.70 -5.18
CA SER A 461 -6.05 31.67 -4.85
C SER A 461 -6.63 32.39 -6.06
N ASP A 462 -7.76 33.06 -5.86
CA ASP A 462 -8.40 33.99 -6.79
C ASP A 462 -8.50 33.45 -8.24
N GLN A 463 -7.90 34.14 -9.21
CA GLN A 463 -8.05 33.88 -10.65
C GLN A 463 -6.88 33.05 -11.20
N TYR A 464 -6.81 31.76 -10.85
CA TYR A 464 -5.72 30.85 -11.24
C TYR A 464 -4.33 31.25 -10.74
N GLU A 465 -4.25 32.08 -9.69
CA GLU A 465 -2.96 32.37 -9.08
C GLU A 465 -2.43 31.12 -8.39
N LEU A 466 -1.21 30.69 -8.74
CA LEU A 466 -0.55 29.53 -8.15
C LEU A 466 0.15 29.85 -6.82
N TYR A 467 -0.19 30.98 -6.20
CA TYR A 467 0.34 31.43 -4.90
C TYR A 467 -0.81 32.02 -4.08
N HIS A 468 -0.59 32.24 -2.78
CA HIS A 468 -1.54 32.89 -1.89
C HIS A 468 -1.00 34.24 -1.40
N VAL A 469 -1.90 35.24 -1.27
CA VAL A 469 -1.59 36.57 -0.74
C VAL A 469 -2.53 36.92 0.41
N SER A 470 -1.97 37.33 1.56
CA SER A 470 -2.79 37.83 2.66
C SER A 470 -3.34 39.23 2.35
N ARG A 471 -4.53 39.57 2.84
CA ARG A 471 -5.12 40.90 2.61
C ARG A 471 -4.18 42.01 3.12
N GLY A 472 -3.91 43.00 2.25
CA GLY A 472 -3.01 44.12 2.55
C GLY A 472 -1.51 43.80 2.42
N GLN A 473 -1.14 42.56 2.08
CA GLN A 473 0.24 42.19 1.79
C GLN A 473 0.58 42.56 0.35
N ALA A 474 1.58 43.42 0.17
CA ALA A 474 2.24 43.60 -1.12
C ALA A 474 3.34 42.54 -1.28
N LEU A 475 3.43 41.92 -2.45
CA LEU A 475 4.49 40.98 -2.80
C LEU A 475 5.31 41.53 -3.95
N SER A 476 6.63 41.40 -3.83
CA SER A 476 7.55 41.58 -4.95
C SER A 476 7.33 40.50 -6.02
N GLU A 477 7.79 40.76 -7.24
CA GLU A 477 7.69 39.78 -8.34
C GLU A 477 8.53 38.53 -8.06
N GLU A 478 9.67 38.69 -7.39
CA GLU A 478 10.52 37.58 -6.95
C GLU A 478 9.78 36.66 -5.96
N GLU A 479 9.08 37.24 -4.99
CA GLU A 479 8.28 36.46 -4.03
C GLU A 479 7.10 35.73 -4.69
N LYS A 480 6.50 36.30 -5.74
CA LYS A 480 5.44 35.62 -6.51
C LYS A 480 6.01 34.41 -7.24
N ILE A 481 7.13 34.57 -7.95
CA ILE A 481 7.78 33.47 -8.70
C ILE A 481 8.15 32.33 -7.75
N GLN A 482 8.78 32.65 -6.61
CA GLN A 482 9.15 31.66 -5.61
C GLN A 482 7.93 30.87 -5.12
N ARG A 483 6.82 31.54 -4.78
CA ARG A 483 5.61 30.86 -4.30
C ARG A 483 4.93 30.00 -5.37
N ILE A 484 5.01 30.40 -6.64
CA ILE A 484 4.52 29.57 -7.77
C ILE A 484 5.33 28.28 -7.86
N GLU A 485 6.66 28.36 -7.78
CA GLU A 485 7.54 27.20 -7.82
C GLU A 485 7.29 26.26 -6.64
N GLU A 486 7.13 26.81 -5.43
CA GLU A 486 6.76 26.05 -4.23
C GLU A 486 5.42 25.32 -4.39
N PHE A 487 4.42 25.96 -5.00
CA PHE A 487 3.11 25.34 -5.27
C PHE A 487 3.20 24.20 -6.29
N ILE A 488 3.97 24.39 -7.36
CA ILE A 488 4.18 23.35 -8.39
C ILE A 488 4.98 22.17 -7.81
N GLU A 489 6.06 22.45 -7.08
CA GLU A 489 6.87 21.41 -6.44
C GLU A 489 6.03 20.60 -5.45
N LYS A 490 5.17 21.27 -4.68
CA LYS A 490 4.23 20.62 -3.77
C LYS A 490 3.31 19.64 -4.50
N LEU A 491 2.75 20.02 -5.65
CA LEU A 491 1.86 19.14 -6.43
C LEU A 491 2.61 18.06 -7.23
N SER A 492 3.92 18.18 -7.43
CA SER A 492 4.73 17.15 -8.12
C SER A 492 5.01 15.91 -7.27
N LYS A 493 4.78 15.99 -5.96
CA LYS A 493 5.01 14.92 -4.99
C LYS A 493 3.68 14.22 -4.67
N PRO A 494 3.64 12.89 -4.50
CA PRO A 494 2.43 12.18 -4.08
C PRO A 494 1.90 12.69 -2.74
N GLY A 495 0.65 13.16 -2.74
CA GLY A 495 0.01 13.73 -1.56
C GLY A 495 -1.37 14.32 -1.85
N THR A 496 -2.06 14.72 -0.78
CA THR A 496 -3.35 15.42 -0.84
C THR A 496 -3.19 16.80 -0.22
N TYR A 497 -3.46 17.85 -0.99
CA TYR A 497 -3.10 19.23 -0.65
C TYR A 497 -4.32 20.15 -0.71
N LYS A 498 -4.47 21.03 0.29
CA LYS A 498 -5.47 22.10 0.24
C LYS A 498 -5.10 23.13 -0.82
N VAL A 499 -6.09 23.55 -1.63
CA VAL A 499 -5.96 24.49 -2.76
C VAL A 499 -7.05 25.56 -2.71
N GLY A 500 -6.87 26.66 -3.44
CA GLY A 500 -7.86 27.74 -3.57
C GLY A 500 -8.87 27.50 -4.69
N GLY A 501 -8.54 26.67 -5.66
CA GLY A 501 -9.51 26.19 -6.64
C GLY A 501 -9.04 24.97 -7.43
N LEU A 502 -10.00 24.35 -8.10
CA LEU A 502 -9.89 23.07 -8.79
C LEU A 502 -10.80 23.05 -10.03
N GLY A 503 -10.57 22.08 -10.92
CA GLY A 503 -11.27 21.95 -12.19
C GLY A 503 -11.81 20.55 -12.42
N ALA A 504 -11.66 20.03 -13.63
CA ALA A 504 -12.06 18.67 -13.98
C ALA A 504 -11.34 17.59 -13.15
N CYS A 505 -11.84 16.35 -13.27
CA CYS A 505 -11.38 15.19 -12.50
C CYS A 505 -11.64 15.32 -10.99
N THR A 506 -12.84 15.81 -10.64
CA THR A 506 -13.22 16.18 -9.26
C THR A 506 -14.32 15.30 -8.71
N LEU A 507 -14.08 14.75 -7.52
CA LEU A 507 -15.03 14.03 -6.69
C LEU A 507 -15.71 14.99 -5.72
N ILE A 508 -17.05 14.97 -5.69
CA ILE A 508 -17.91 15.81 -4.86
C ILE A 508 -18.80 14.90 -4.01
N SER A 509 -18.76 15.06 -2.69
CA SER A 509 -19.56 14.26 -1.76
C SER A 509 -21.04 14.65 -1.78
N GLN A 510 -21.91 13.72 -1.39
CA GLN A 510 -23.34 13.98 -1.18
C GLN A 510 -23.58 15.16 -0.24
N LYS A 511 -22.73 15.32 0.80
CA LYS A 511 -22.81 16.45 1.73
C LYS A 511 -22.61 17.79 1.02
N ALA A 512 -21.63 17.88 0.11
CA ALA A 512 -21.41 19.07 -0.71
C ALA A 512 -22.57 19.32 -1.69
N LEU A 513 -23.03 18.28 -2.38
CA LEU A 513 -24.19 18.35 -3.29
C LEU A 513 -25.44 18.88 -2.56
N ALA A 514 -25.79 18.30 -1.41
CA ALA A 514 -26.95 18.67 -0.61
C ALA A 514 -26.86 20.08 -0.02
N LYS A 515 -25.64 20.62 0.16
CA LYS A 515 -25.42 22.00 0.60
C LYS A 515 -25.58 23.04 -0.50
N GLY A 516 -25.74 22.63 -1.75
CA GLY A 516 -26.03 23.53 -2.86
C GLY A 516 -24.78 24.08 -3.57
N VAL A 517 -23.70 23.29 -3.65
CA VAL A 517 -22.62 23.61 -4.59
C VAL A 517 -23.17 23.67 -6.02
N SER A 518 -22.61 24.55 -6.84
CA SER A 518 -23.12 24.84 -8.19
C SER A 518 -22.02 25.50 -9.01
N PHE A 519 -22.05 25.29 -10.33
CA PHE A 519 -21.21 25.96 -11.32
C PHE A 519 -21.87 27.22 -11.91
N SER A 520 -23.08 27.58 -11.45
CA SER A 520 -23.76 28.80 -11.89
C SER A 520 -22.92 30.04 -11.59
N GLU A 521 -23.07 31.05 -12.45
CA GLU A 521 -22.48 32.36 -12.23
C GLU A 521 -22.85 32.92 -10.86
N ILE A 522 -21.90 33.64 -10.28
CA ILE A 522 -22.11 34.48 -9.10
C ILE A 522 -22.04 35.90 -9.64
N TYR A 523 -23.20 36.56 -9.73
CA TYR A 523 -23.36 37.83 -10.47
C TYR A 523 -22.45 38.98 -10.00
N ASN A 524 -21.93 38.91 -8.76
CA ASN A 524 -21.07 39.93 -8.17
C ASN A 524 -19.58 39.57 -8.22
N LEU A 525 -19.18 38.58 -9.02
CA LEU A 525 -17.78 38.28 -9.32
C LEU A 525 -17.48 38.66 -10.77
N SER A 526 -16.33 39.31 -10.99
CA SER A 526 -15.89 39.76 -12.32
C SER A 526 -15.01 38.75 -13.07
N PHE A 527 -14.68 37.61 -12.46
CA PHE A 527 -13.83 36.59 -13.06
C PHE A 527 -14.67 35.63 -13.91
N TRP A 528 -14.24 35.35 -15.15
CA TRP A 528 -14.87 34.35 -16.03
C TRP A 528 -14.73 32.90 -15.47
N GLY A 529 -15.24 31.86 -16.15
CA GLY A 529 -14.90 30.44 -15.87
C GLY A 529 -15.69 29.76 -14.74
N GLU A 530 -16.46 28.74 -15.08
CA GLU A 530 -17.45 28.08 -14.21
C GLU A 530 -16.83 27.37 -12.99
N ASP A 531 -15.65 26.78 -13.15
CA ASP A 531 -14.93 26.10 -12.06
C ASP A 531 -14.56 27.09 -10.93
N ARG A 532 -14.28 28.35 -11.28
CA ARG A 532 -13.96 29.41 -10.29
C ARG A 532 -15.17 29.74 -9.43
N HIS A 533 -16.33 29.91 -10.07
CA HIS A 533 -17.58 30.16 -9.36
C HIS A 533 -17.98 28.99 -8.47
N PHE A 534 -17.74 27.75 -8.93
CA PHE A 534 -17.93 26.56 -8.10
C PHE A 534 -17.04 26.57 -6.85
N CYS A 535 -15.74 26.81 -7.02
CA CYS A 535 -14.77 26.82 -5.92
C CYS A 535 -15.11 27.89 -4.86
N ILE A 536 -15.39 29.12 -5.31
CA ILE A 536 -15.75 30.23 -4.40
C ILE A 536 -17.04 29.90 -3.64
N ARG A 537 -18.05 29.38 -4.33
CA ARG A 537 -19.32 28.97 -3.70
C ARG A 537 -19.12 27.85 -2.68
N ALA A 538 -18.33 26.83 -3.02
CA ALA A 538 -18.04 25.72 -2.12
C ALA A 538 -17.35 26.20 -0.84
N VAL A 539 -16.35 27.08 -0.96
CA VAL A 539 -15.67 27.69 0.20
C VAL A 539 -16.64 28.55 1.02
N ALA A 540 -17.48 29.36 0.37
CA ALA A 540 -18.50 30.15 1.05
C ALA A 540 -19.55 29.30 1.80
N LEU A 541 -19.83 28.08 1.32
CA LEU A 541 -20.69 27.10 1.98
C LEU A 541 -20.00 26.33 3.12
N GLY A 542 -18.72 26.60 3.37
CA GLY A 542 -17.93 26.01 4.46
C GLY A 542 -17.15 24.76 4.09
N PHE A 543 -16.93 24.48 2.81
CA PHE A 543 -16.11 23.37 2.35
C PHE A 543 -14.67 23.79 2.08
N GLU A 544 -13.75 22.85 2.25
CA GLU A 544 -12.37 22.99 1.83
C GLU A 544 -12.15 22.26 0.50
N LEU A 545 -11.25 22.79 -0.33
CA LEU A 545 -10.92 22.23 -1.64
C LEU A 545 -9.56 21.54 -1.56
N TYR A 546 -9.49 20.32 -2.11
CA TYR A 546 -8.28 19.50 -2.09
C TYR A 546 -7.87 19.06 -3.49
N ALA A 547 -6.57 18.92 -3.71
CA ALA A 547 -5.94 18.37 -4.88
C ALA A 547 -5.13 17.13 -4.49
N ASP A 548 -5.34 15.99 -5.15
CA ASP A 548 -4.63 14.73 -4.93
C ASP A 548 -3.74 14.37 -6.12
N THR A 549 -2.60 13.74 -5.86
CA THR A 549 -1.54 13.51 -6.87
C THR A 549 -1.07 12.05 -6.92
N TYR A 550 -1.77 11.11 -6.27
CA TYR A 550 -1.35 9.70 -6.21
C TYR A 550 -1.59 8.93 -7.52
N PHE A 551 -2.67 9.26 -8.23
CA PHE A 551 -3.08 8.57 -9.45
C PHE A 551 -3.40 9.57 -10.57
N PRO A 552 -2.44 10.42 -10.96
CA PRO A 552 -2.66 11.48 -11.92
C PRO A 552 -3.11 10.88 -13.27
N PRO A 553 -4.27 11.29 -13.81
CA PRO A 553 -4.71 10.83 -15.10
C PRO A 553 -3.85 11.47 -16.19
N PHE A 554 -3.73 10.79 -17.32
CA PHE A 554 -3.03 11.35 -18.47
C PHE A 554 -3.99 12.24 -19.25
N HIS A 555 -3.66 13.52 -19.43
CA HIS A 555 -4.48 14.43 -20.23
C HIS A 555 -4.05 14.37 -21.69
N ILE A 556 -5.01 14.04 -22.57
CA ILE A 556 -4.83 13.97 -24.02
C ILE A 556 -5.38 15.26 -24.61
N TYR A 557 -4.65 16.36 -24.39
CA TYR A 557 -5.04 17.67 -24.88
C TYR A 557 -5.01 17.72 -26.41
N ARG A 558 -4.08 16.99 -27.04
CA ARG A 558 -3.91 16.91 -28.49
C ARG A 558 -3.70 15.49 -29.01
N GLU A 559 -3.89 15.31 -30.32
CA GLU A 559 -3.72 13.98 -30.94
C GLU A 559 -2.26 13.50 -30.93
N SER A 560 -1.31 14.43 -31.03
CA SER A 560 0.12 14.16 -30.96
C SER A 560 0.53 13.43 -29.66
N GLU A 561 -0.19 13.69 -28.57
CA GLU A 561 0.05 13.10 -27.24
C GLU A 561 -0.47 11.66 -27.10
N LEU A 562 -1.22 11.13 -28.08
CA LEU A 562 -1.64 9.73 -28.11
C LEU A 562 -0.45 8.76 -28.18
N SER A 563 0.72 9.23 -28.65
CA SER A 563 1.96 8.45 -28.66
C SER A 563 2.50 8.23 -27.23
N GLU A 564 2.53 9.30 -26.43
CA GLU A 564 2.95 9.31 -25.02
C GLU A 564 1.98 8.48 -24.15
N LEU A 565 0.68 8.53 -24.45
CA LEU A 565 -0.33 7.69 -23.81
C LEU A 565 -0.01 6.19 -23.90
N LYS A 566 0.64 5.72 -24.98
CA LYS A 566 1.02 4.29 -25.10
C LYS A 566 2.03 3.88 -24.04
N GLU A 567 2.94 4.78 -23.68
CA GLU A 567 3.91 4.54 -22.61
C GLU A 567 3.23 4.54 -21.25
N TYR A 568 2.32 5.49 -21.02
CA TYR A 568 1.46 5.52 -19.84
C TYR A 568 0.70 4.19 -19.66
N LYS A 569 0.07 3.67 -20.72
CA LYS A 569 -0.65 2.39 -20.69
C LYS A 569 0.23 1.16 -20.41
N LYS A 570 1.48 1.14 -20.89
CA LYS A 570 2.42 0.03 -20.62
C LYS A 570 2.81 -0.02 -19.14
N LYS A 571 2.94 1.15 -18.49
CA LYS A 571 3.18 1.26 -17.04
C LYS A 571 2.02 0.66 -16.23
N LEU A 572 0.80 0.67 -16.78
CA LEU A 572 -0.39 0.12 -16.12
C LEU A 572 -0.52 -1.42 -16.20
N ASN A 573 0.02 -2.10 -17.23
CA ASN A 573 -0.16 -3.56 -17.43
C ASN A 573 1.07 -4.22 -18.12
N PRO A 574 2.03 -4.78 -17.38
CA PRO A 574 3.17 -5.50 -17.98
C PRO A 574 2.76 -6.92 -18.43
N VAL A 575 2.74 -7.17 -19.75
CA VAL A 575 2.39 -8.48 -20.34
C VAL A 575 3.57 -9.46 -20.28
N ARG A 576 3.32 -10.66 -19.73
CA ARG A 576 4.23 -11.83 -19.73
C ARG A 576 4.36 -12.42 -21.15
N GLY A 577 5.52 -12.28 -21.79
CA GLY A 577 5.83 -12.86 -23.10
C GLY A 577 6.54 -14.22 -23.02
N LYS A 578 6.06 -15.19 -23.79
CA LYS A 578 6.56 -16.57 -23.97
C LYS A 578 7.79 -16.62 -24.89
N VAL A 579 8.85 -17.35 -24.50
CA VAL A 579 9.89 -18.01 -25.33
C VAL A 579 10.49 -19.11 -24.44
N GLY A 580 10.75 -20.37 -24.76
CA GLY A 580 10.64 -21.27 -25.92
C GLY A 580 11.31 -22.58 -25.46
N LYS A 581 10.68 -23.74 -25.64
CA LYS A 581 11.21 -25.06 -25.18
C LYS A 581 12.58 -25.36 -25.82
N LYS A 582 13.60 -25.64 -25.01
CA LYS A 582 14.70 -26.56 -25.37
C LYS A 582 15.14 -27.35 -24.14
N ASP A 583 15.27 -28.66 -24.33
CA ASP A 583 15.75 -29.67 -23.40
C ASP A 583 17.03 -29.26 -22.67
N SER A 584 17.07 -29.46 -21.35
CA SER A 584 18.04 -30.39 -20.77
C SER A 584 17.71 -30.67 -19.31
N THR A 585 17.36 -31.92 -19.07
CA THR A 585 17.38 -32.61 -17.79
C THR A 585 18.80 -32.61 -17.22
N LYS A 586 19.21 -31.56 -16.50
CA LYS A 586 20.34 -31.64 -15.55
C LYS A 586 20.02 -30.85 -14.29
N LYS A 587 19.81 -31.58 -13.20
CA LYS A 587 19.84 -31.04 -11.82
C LYS A 587 21.14 -30.23 -11.64
N PRO A 588 21.14 -29.06 -10.98
CA PRO A 588 22.39 -28.40 -10.62
C PRO A 588 23.08 -29.26 -9.56
N LYS A 589 24.20 -29.88 -9.95
CA LYS A 589 25.15 -30.51 -9.05
C LYS A 589 25.74 -29.44 -8.12
N LYS A 590 25.85 -29.76 -6.82
CA LYS A 590 26.73 -29.07 -5.87
C LYS A 590 28.11 -28.85 -6.50
N ARG A 591 28.54 -27.59 -6.62
CA ARG A 591 29.95 -27.26 -6.85
C ARG A 591 30.65 -27.21 -5.49
N ARG A 592 31.46 -28.22 -5.18
CA ARG A 592 32.54 -28.11 -4.20
C ARG A 592 33.76 -27.52 -4.92
N GLY A 593 34.32 -26.40 -4.44
CA GLY A 593 35.73 -26.07 -4.71
C GLY A 593 36.15 -24.62 -5.00
N LYS A 594 35.25 -23.64 -5.17
CA LYS A 594 35.62 -22.20 -5.21
C LYS A 594 34.51 -21.40 -4.51
N GLY A 595 34.87 -20.47 -3.62
CA GLY A 595 33.93 -19.62 -2.88
C GLY A 595 32.99 -18.83 -3.80
N ASN A 596 31.97 -18.19 -3.22
CA ASN A 596 30.98 -17.41 -3.97
C ASN A 596 31.68 -16.31 -4.78
N LYS A 597 31.33 -16.20 -6.06
CA LYS A 597 31.95 -15.22 -6.95
C LYS A 597 31.42 -13.82 -6.72
N ILE A 598 32.31 -12.85 -6.59
CA ILE A 598 31.98 -11.43 -6.55
C ILE A 598 32.17 -10.84 -7.94
N THR A 599 31.10 -10.30 -8.51
CA THR A 599 31.13 -9.57 -9.78
C THR A 599 31.04 -8.08 -9.51
N LEU A 600 32.05 -7.32 -9.94
CA LEU A 600 31.96 -5.86 -9.96
C LEU A 600 31.15 -5.44 -11.20
N ALA A 601 30.18 -4.55 -11.03
CA ALA A 601 29.49 -3.89 -12.12
C ALA A 601 29.73 -2.37 -12.05
N MET A 602 30.13 -1.76 -13.17
CA MET A 602 30.51 -0.35 -13.20
C MET A 602 30.04 0.32 -14.49
N LEU A 603 29.58 1.57 -14.35
CA LEU A 603 29.29 2.47 -15.46
C LEU A 603 30.47 3.44 -15.61
N VAL A 604 31.00 3.59 -16.83
CA VAL A 604 32.13 4.49 -17.11
C VAL A 604 31.82 5.41 -18.29
N ARG A 605 32.35 6.64 -18.25
CA ARG A 605 32.39 7.57 -19.38
C ARG A 605 33.48 8.62 -19.15
N ASN A 606 34.49 8.66 -20.01
CA ASN A 606 35.55 9.67 -19.98
C ASN A 606 36.24 9.83 -18.60
N GLU A 607 36.70 8.70 -18.06
CA GLU A 607 37.33 8.58 -16.75
C GLU A 607 38.87 8.45 -16.82
N ALA A 608 39.46 8.57 -18.01
CA ALA A 608 40.91 8.53 -18.16
C ALA A 608 41.59 9.69 -17.41
N GLY A 609 42.68 9.40 -16.70
CA GLY A 609 43.42 10.39 -15.92
C GLY A 609 42.71 10.87 -14.63
N ARG A 610 41.58 10.27 -14.24
CA ARG A 610 40.85 10.56 -13.00
C ARG A 610 41.12 9.50 -11.92
N TYR A 611 40.09 8.82 -11.46
CA TYR A 611 40.15 7.86 -10.34
C TYR A 611 40.01 6.40 -10.77
N LEU A 612 39.56 6.15 -12.00
CA LEU A 612 39.21 4.81 -12.50
C LEU A 612 40.33 3.80 -12.32
N GLU A 613 41.57 4.13 -12.71
CA GLU A 613 42.71 3.23 -12.57
C GLU A 613 42.94 2.82 -11.10
N LYS A 614 42.85 3.76 -10.16
CA LYS A 614 42.96 3.50 -8.72
C LYS A 614 41.81 2.64 -8.20
N VAL A 615 40.58 2.91 -8.64
CA VAL A 615 39.39 2.13 -8.26
C VAL A 615 39.50 0.69 -8.76
N LEU A 616 39.89 0.50 -10.02
CA LEU A 616 40.04 -0.82 -10.63
C LEU A 616 41.19 -1.61 -10.00
N GLU A 617 42.33 -0.98 -9.70
CA GLU A 617 43.44 -1.65 -9.00
C GLU A 617 43.02 -2.14 -7.60
N GLN A 618 42.21 -1.37 -6.87
CA GLN A 618 41.64 -1.84 -5.60
C GLN A 618 40.65 -2.99 -5.83
N ALA A 619 39.80 -2.90 -6.86
CA ALA A 619 38.80 -3.92 -7.14
C ALA A 619 39.38 -5.30 -7.46
N LYS A 620 40.59 -5.37 -8.03
CA LYS A 620 41.30 -6.65 -8.28
C LYS A 620 41.49 -7.48 -7.02
N GLN A 621 41.47 -6.87 -5.85
CA GLN A 621 41.66 -7.57 -4.57
C GLN A 621 40.42 -8.37 -4.15
N TYR A 622 39.22 -8.02 -4.65
CA TYR A 622 37.97 -8.66 -4.22
C TYR A 622 37.03 -9.10 -5.37
N ALA A 623 37.24 -8.67 -6.62
CA ALA A 623 36.39 -9.08 -7.74
C ALA A 623 36.94 -10.34 -8.45
N ASP A 624 36.07 -11.30 -8.77
CA ASP A 624 36.40 -12.46 -9.63
C ASP A 624 36.01 -12.25 -11.09
N ASN A 625 35.10 -11.32 -11.33
CA ASN A 625 34.55 -10.98 -12.63
C ASN A 625 34.20 -9.49 -12.62
N VAL A 626 34.34 -8.84 -13.75
CA VAL A 626 34.03 -7.41 -13.89
C VAL A 626 33.16 -7.20 -15.12
N VAL A 627 32.11 -6.40 -14.94
CA VAL A 627 31.17 -6.01 -15.99
C VAL A 627 31.17 -4.49 -16.09
N ILE A 628 31.58 -3.98 -17.25
CA ILE A 628 31.69 -2.55 -17.51
C ILE A 628 30.75 -2.17 -18.66
N LEU A 629 29.84 -1.25 -18.37
CA LEU A 629 29.12 -0.53 -19.41
C LEU A 629 29.85 0.79 -19.64
N ASP A 630 30.46 0.92 -20.81
CA ASP A 630 31.04 2.17 -21.27
C ASP A 630 29.96 2.98 -22.02
N ASP A 631 29.62 4.15 -21.51
CA ASP A 631 28.67 5.04 -22.16
C ASP A 631 29.36 5.92 -23.20
N ALA A 632 29.95 5.29 -24.22
CA ALA A 632 30.60 5.93 -25.36
C ALA A 632 31.73 6.89 -24.96
N SER A 633 32.75 6.36 -24.26
CA SER A 633 33.96 7.15 -23.97
C SER A 633 34.71 7.55 -25.24
N GLU A 634 35.27 8.76 -25.20
CA GLU A 634 36.02 9.40 -26.30
C GLU A 634 37.52 9.50 -25.96
N ASP A 635 37.93 8.99 -24.79
CA ASP A 635 39.30 8.93 -24.29
C ASP A 635 39.74 7.48 -24.03
N ASP A 636 40.90 7.32 -23.41
CA ASP A 636 41.51 6.00 -23.14
C ASP A 636 40.80 5.18 -22.03
N THR A 637 39.60 5.56 -21.58
CA THR A 637 38.85 4.89 -20.51
C THR A 637 38.72 3.40 -20.72
N VAL A 638 38.32 2.97 -21.91
CA VAL A 638 38.10 1.55 -22.25
C VAL A 638 39.41 0.77 -22.24
N ASP A 639 40.50 1.40 -22.68
CA ASP A 639 41.81 0.75 -22.73
C ASP A 639 42.46 0.68 -21.34
N ILE A 640 42.24 1.67 -20.48
CA ILE A 640 42.57 1.61 -19.05
C ILE A 640 41.84 0.42 -18.39
N CYS A 641 40.53 0.28 -18.62
CA CYS A 641 39.76 -0.87 -18.09
C CYS A 641 40.39 -2.21 -18.49
N LYS A 642 40.71 -2.39 -19.77
CA LYS A 642 41.31 -3.62 -20.29
C LYS A 642 42.71 -3.87 -19.72
N ARG A 643 43.54 -2.83 -19.65
CA ARG A 643 44.92 -2.90 -19.16
C ARG A 643 44.98 -3.22 -17.67
N VAL A 644 44.22 -2.48 -16.85
CA VAL A 644 44.26 -2.62 -15.38
C VAL A 644 43.67 -3.96 -14.95
N LEU A 645 42.57 -4.39 -15.58
CA LEU A 645 41.89 -5.65 -15.28
C LEU A 645 42.46 -6.85 -16.04
N GLU A 646 43.65 -6.71 -16.64
CA GLU A 646 44.35 -7.84 -17.25
C GLU A 646 44.47 -8.99 -16.24
N GLY A 647 44.04 -10.19 -16.66
CA GLY A 647 44.01 -11.38 -15.82
C GLY A 647 42.70 -11.61 -15.04
N ILE A 648 41.74 -10.67 -15.06
CA ILE A 648 40.39 -10.84 -14.49
C ILE A 648 39.37 -10.98 -15.64
N PRO A 649 38.44 -11.95 -15.58
CA PRO A 649 37.30 -12.01 -16.50
C PRO A 649 36.58 -10.66 -16.61
N LEU A 650 36.53 -10.11 -17.83
CA LEU A 650 35.98 -8.79 -18.12
C LEU A 650 34.94 -8.87 -19.24
N THR A 651 33.71 -8.46 -18.96
CA THR A 651 32.67 -8.17 -19.95
C THR A 651 32.56 -6.65 -20.09
N ILE A 652 32.98 -6.10 -21.23
CA ILE A 652 32.88 -4.67 -21.50
C ILE A 652 32.05 -4.43 -22.76
N VAL A 653 31.08 -3.52 -22.66
CA VAL A 653 30.23 -3.10 -23.79
C VAL A 653 30.24 -1.58 -23.87
N SER A 654 30.62 -1.05 -25.04
CA SER A 654 30.55 0.38 -25.33
C SER A 654 29.26 0.73 -26.07
N ASN A 655 28.57 1.77 -25.61
CA ASN A 655 27.48 2.38 -26.34
C ASN A 655 28.02 3.07 -27.61
N LYS A 656 27.19 3.11 -28.66
CA LYS A 656 27.54 3.83 -29.90
C LYS A 656 27.44 5.35 -29.75
N SER A 657 26.61 5.80 -28.82
CA SER A 657 26.35 7.21 -28.52
C SER A 657 26.10 7.37 -27.03
N ALA A 658 26.52 8.51 -26.48
CA ALA A 658 26.28 8.87 -25.09
C ALA A 658 24.77 8.82 -24.79
N SER A 659 24.39 8.11 -23.73
CA SER A 659 23.03 8.07 -23.18
C SER A 659 23.01 8.59 -21.74
N PHE A 660 24.02 9.36 -21.36
CA PHE A 660 24.28 9.89 -20.02
C PHE A 660 23.18 10.80 -19.46
N ASN A 661 22.29 11.30 -20.33
CA ASN A 661 21.11 12.06 -19.94
C ASN A 661 20.00 11.18 -19.32
N ASN A 662 20.10 9.85 -19.45
CA ASN A 662 19.12 8.90 -18.93
C ASN A 662 19.82 7.76 -18.17
N GLU A 663 20.22 8.07 -16.94
CA GLU A 663 20.94 7.18 -16.04
C GLU A 663 20.20 5.84 -15.83
N ILE A 664 18.87 5.83 -15.71
CA ILE A 664 18.13 4.57 -15.46
C ILE A 664 18.25 3.58 -16.61
N VAL A 665 18.31 4.04 -17.87
CA VAL A 665 18.52 3.17 -19.02
C VAL A 665 19.90 2.52 -18.93
N LEU A 666 20.93 3.30 -18.56
CA LEU A 666 22.28 2.81 -18.36
C LEU A 666 22.36 1.82 -17.19
N ARG A 667 21.74 2.14 -16.04
CA ARG A 667 21.73 1.26 -14.85
C ARG A 667 21.02 -0.07 -15.12
N LYS A 668 19.87 -0.06 -15.81
CA LYS A 668 19.17 -1.29 -16.23
C LYS A 668 19.98 -2.11 -17.22
N LYS A 669 20.65 -1.45 -18.17
CA LYS A 669 21.51 -2.14 -19.13
C LYS A 669 22.71 -2.78 -18.44
N LEU A 670 23.41 -2.04 -17.57
CA LEU A 670 24.51 -2.55 -16.75
C LEU A 670 24.04 -3.73 -15.87
N TRP A 671 22.88 -3.61 -15.24
CA TRP A 671 22.29 -4.69 -14.45
C TRP A 671 22.03 -5.94 -15.28
N GLN A 672 21.39 -5.81 -16.44
CA GLN A 672 21.13 -6.96 -17.30
C GLN A 672 22.44 -7.62 -17.77
N MET A 673 23.42 -6.82 -18.22
CA MET A 673 24.75 -7.33 -18.58
C MET A 673 25.40 -8.08 -17.42
N THR A 674 25.23 -7.59 -16.21
CA THR A 674 25.79 -8.22 -15.00
C THR A 674 25.10 -9.55 -14.72
N VAL A 675 23.77 -9.58 -14.76
CA VAL A 675 22.96 -10.79 -14.56
C VAL A 675 23.30 -11.86 -15.60
N ASP A 676 23.56 -11.47 -16.85
CA ASP A 676 23.91 -12.39 -17.94
C ASP A 676 25.25 -13.11 -17.70
N THR A 677 26.11 -12.60 -16.82
CA THR A 677 27.35 -13.30 -16.39
C THR A 677 27.13 -14.38 -15.34
N ASN A 678 25.88 -14.58 -14.88
CA ASN A 678 25.50 -15.49 -13.80
C ASN A 678 26.33 -15.25 -12.51
N PRO A 679 26.22 -14.05 -11.90
CA PRO A 679 26.95 -13.69 -10.70
C PRO A 679 26.35 -14.37 -9.46
N ASP A 680 27.18 -14.67 -8.45
CA ASP A 680 26.68 -15.06 -7.12
C ASP A 680 26.42 -13.80 -6.29
N TRP A 681 27.42 -12.91 -6.22
CA TRP A 681 27.33 -11.58 -5.64
C TRP A 681 27.66 -10.50 -6.67
N ILE A 682 27.01 -9.37 -6.55
CA ILE A 682 27.20 -8.18 -7.37
C ILE A 682 27.59 -7.04 -6.45
N ILE A 683 28.71 -6.38 -6.72
CA ILE A 683 29.09 -5.10 -6.15
C ILE A 683 28.92 -4.05 -7.25
N ILE A 684 28.19 -2.97 -6.98
CA ILE A 684 28.06 -1.86 -7.93
C ILE A 684 28.77 -0.64 -7.35
N LEU A 685 29.81 -0.17 -8.05
CA LEU A 685 30.56 1.04 -7.73
C LEU A 685 30.63 1.96 -8.95
N ASP A 686 30.61 3.26 -8.70
CA ASP A 686 30.95 4.26 -9.72
C ASP A 686 32.48 4.38 -9.86
N ALA A 687 32.95 4.93 -10.99
CA ALA A 687 34.38 5.01 -11.33
C ALA A 687 35.21 5.92 -10.38
N ASP A 688 34.54 6.63 -9.48
CA ASP A 688 35.09 7.51 -8.46
C ASP A 688 34.77 7.04 -7.03
N GLU A 689 34.33 5.79 -6.84
CA GLU A 689 34.05 5.19 -5.54
C GLU A 689 35.05 4.06 -5.21
N LEU A 690 35.65 4.11 -4.03
CA LEU A 690 36.55 3.06 -3.52
C LEU A 690 36.26 2.75 -2.06
N PHE A 691 36.54 1.52 -1.62
CA PHE A 691 36.54 1.19 -0.20
C PHE A 691 37.72 1.87 0.49
N GLU A 692 37.63 2.09 1.80
CA GLU A 692 38.79 2.42 2.61
C GLU A 692 39.86 1.32 2.52
N ASN A 693 41.13 1.65 2.80
CA ASN A 693 42.24 0.72 2.60
C ASN A 693 42.32 -0.41 3.65
N ASN A 694 41.30 -0.56 4.49
CA ASN A 694 41.24 -1.56 5.55
C ASN A 694 40.75 -2.92 5.00
N ASP A 695 41.10 -4.01 5.70
CA ASP A 695 41.01 -5.42 5.26
C ASP A 695 39.86 -5.77 4.28
N LEU A 696 40.10 -5.59 2.97
CA LEU A 696 39.13 -5.86 1.91
C LEU A 696 38.75 -7.34 1.80
N LYS A 697 39.49 -8.23 2.48
CA LYS A 697 39.14 -9.66 2.59
C LYS A 697 37.82 -9.85 3.33
N THR A 698 37.40 -8.89 4.16
CA THR A 698 36.08 -8.91 4.82
C THR A 698 34.93 -9.00 3.81
N LEU A 699 35.04 -8.39 2.62
CA LEU A 699 34.05 -8.52 1.55
C LEU A 699 33.90 -9.99 1.08
N ARG A 700 35.01 -10.75 1.06
CA ARG A 700 35.00 -12.17 0.72
C ARG A 700 34.35 -13.00 1.81
N ILE A 701 34.67 -12.72 3.07
CA ILE A 701 34.05 -13.37 4.23
C ILE A 701 32.53 -13.12 4.21
N SER A 702 32.11 -11.88 3.95
CA SER A 702 30.70 -11.53 3.77
C SER A 702 30.04 -12.27 2.62
N ALA A 703 30.72 -12.44 1.48
CA ALA A 703 30.18 -13.19 0.34
C ALA A 703 29.94 -14.68 0.65
N GLU A 704 30.63 -15.26 1.64
CA GLU A 704 30.47 -16.67 2.01
C GLU A 704 29.18 -16.92 2.82
N ARG A 705 28.59 -15.90 3.45
CA ARG A 705 27.38 -16.06 4.26
C ARG A 705 26.13 -16.32 3.42
N GLU A 706 25.50 -17.47 3.63
CA GLU A 706 24.36 -17.94 2.83
C GLU A 706 23.03 -17.27 3.20
N ASP A 707 22.91 -16.72 4.41
CA ASP A 707 21.65 -16.18 4.92
C ASP A 707 21.48 -14.67 4.67
N ILE A 708 22.51 -13.99 4.20
CA ILE A 708 22.49 -12.56 3.83
C ILE A 708 22.41 -12.41 2.32
N TYR A 709 21.57 -11.48 1.88
CA TYR A 709 21.32 -11.17 0.48
C TYR A 709 21.75 -9.75 0.08
N SER A 710 21.98 -8.85 1.03
CA SER A 710 22.56 -7.54 0.74
C SER A 710 23.45 -7.03 1.87
N TYR A 711 24.51 -6.31 1.51
CA TYR A 711 25.35 -5.57 2.45
C TYR A 711 25.29 -4.09 2.14
N SER A 712 25.05 -3.31 3.19
CA SER A 712 24.98 -1.85 3.14
C SER A 712 26.21 -1.22 3.77
N PHE A 713 26.69 -0.12 3.21
CA PHE A 713 27.94 0.56 3.57
C PHE A 713 27.69 2.05 3.79
N ARG A 714 28.56 2.71 4.57
CA ARG A 714 28.56 4.16 4.71
C ARG A 714 29.42 4.80 3.61
N LEU A 715 28.88 5.83 2.96
CA LEU A 715 29.54 6.56 1.87
C LEU A 715 29.99 7.94 2.34
N TYR A 716 31.25 8.29 2.12
CA TYR A 716 31.85 9.56 2.51
C TYR A 716 32.22 10.39 1.28
N ASP A 717 31.58 11.54 1.15
CA ASP A 717 31.81 12.49 0.05
C ASP A 717 33.13 13.25 0.29
N MET A 718 34.22 12.75 -0.32
CA MET A 718 35.59 13.26 -0.10
C MET A 718 35.78 14.60 -0.78
N TRP A 719 36.28 15.59 -0.04
CA TRP A 719 36.49 16.96 -0.52
C TRP A 719 37.97 17.31 -0.73
N SER A 720 38.85 16.51 -0.13
CA SER A 720 40.30 16.47 -0.37
C SER A 720 40.80 15.06 -0.04
N GLU A 721 42.09 14.79 -0.20
CA GLU A 721 42.64 13.48 0.18
C GLU A 721 42.48 13.16 1.68
N THR A 722 42.35 14.19 2.52
CA THR A 722 42.36 14.07 3.99
C THR A 722 41.06 14.48 4.66
N HIS A 723 40.08 15.02 3.93
CA HIS A 723 38.83 15.51 4.51
C HIS A 723 37.62 15.13 3.64
N TYR A 724 36.51 14.79 4.29
CA TYR A 724 35.20 14.67 3.68
C TYR A 724 34.33 15.87 4.06
N ARG A 725 33.32 16.16 3.26
CA ARG A 725 32.38 17.24 3.56
C ARG A 725 31.26 16.74 4.46
N GLU A 726 30.96 17.50 5.51
CA GLU A 726 29.82 17.25 6.39
C GLU A 726 29.07 18.53 6.69
N ASP A 727 27.88 18.68 6.13
CA ASP A 727 26.95 19.73 6.49
C ASP A 727 25.51 19.27 6.19
N GLU A 728 24.57 20.22 6.17
CA GLU A 728 23.13 19.98 5.95
C GLU A 728 22.84 19.11 4.71
N TYR A 729 23.52 19.37 3.60
CA TYR A 729 23.27 18.67 2.32
C TYR A 729 24.28 17.57 2.02
N TRP A 730 25.36 17.50 2.80
CA TRP A 730 26.48 16.59 2.60
C TRP A 730 26.62 15.63 3.78
N CYS A 731 25.59 14.80 4.01
CA CYS A 731 25.52 13.89 5.15
C CYS A 731 25.42 12.40 4.75
N SER A 732 25.91 12.02 3.55
CA SER A 732 25.81 10.64 3.03
C SER A 732 26.32 9.57 3.99
N HIS A 733 27.35 9.89 4.78
CA HIS A 733 28.00 8.98 5.72
C HIS A 733 27.14 8.63 6.95
N LYS A 734 26.08 9.39 7.24
CA LYS A 734 25.14 9.11 8.34
C LYS A 734 24.21 7.93 8.05
N TRP A 735 24.19 7.45 6.81
CA TRP A 735 23.26 6.42 6.34
C TRP A 735 24.01 5.24 5.74
N TYR A 736 23.48 4.04 5.99
CA TYR A 736 23.92 2.82 5.31
C TYR A 736 23.14 2.65 4.02
N ARG A 737 23.83 2.40 2.90
CA ARG A 737 23.22 2.20 1.58
C ARG A 737 23.70 0.88 1.00
N PRO A 738 22.86 0.12 0.27
CA PRO A 738 23.28 -1.13 -0.35
C PRO A 738 24.30 -0.86 -1.47
N PHE A 739 25.40 -1.60 -1.46
CA PHE A 739 26.40 -1.63 -2.56
C PHE A 739 26.70 -3.05 -3.04
N MET A 740 26.48 -4.04 -2.18
CA MET A 740 26.76 -5.45 -2.46
C MET A 740 25.48 -6.27 -2.28
N ILE A 741 25.12 -7.07 -3.28
CA ILE A 741 23.89 -7.88 -3.30
C ILE A 741 24.16 -9.28 -3.85
N ARG A 742 23.57 -10.29 -3.21
CA ARG A 742 23.46 -11.64 -3.75
C ARG A 742 22.39 -11.66 -4.84
N TYR A 743 22.74 -12.14 -6.03
CA TYR A 743 21.76 -12.26 -7.11
C TYR A 743 20.74 -13.37 -6.80
N VAL A 744 19.44 -13.06 -6.94
CA VAL A 744 18.32 -13.96 -6.67
C VAL A 744 17.53 -14.15 -7.96
N PRO A 745 17.63 -15.33 -8.60
CA PRO A 745 16.86 -15.63 -9.81
C PRO A 745 15.36 -15.49 -9.58
N ASN A 746 14.64 -14.95 -10.56
CA ASN A 746 13.18 -14.74 -10.54
C ASN A 746 12.65 -13.75 -9.49
N PHE A 747 13.53 -13.05 -8.77
CA PHE A 747 13.14 -11.89 -7.97
C PHE A 747 12.75 -10.73 -8.88
N ASN A 748 11.60 -10.09 -8.62
CA ASN A 748 11.12 -8.99 -9.44
C ASN A 748 11.87 -7.69 -9.08
N TYR A 749 13.07 -7.48 -9.63
CA TYR A 749 13.88 -6.28 -9.41
C TYR A 749 13.20 -5.02 -9.97
N ARG A 750 12.69 -4.17 -9.07
CA ARG A 750 12.02 -2.91 -9.37
C ARG A 750 13.01 -1.76 -9.29
N TRP A 751 13.01 -0.87 -10.28
CA TRP A 751 13.89 0.30 -10.31
C TRP A 751 13.12 1.59 -10.01
N LYS A 752 13.82 2.60 -9.49
CA LYS A 752 13.31 3.97 -9.49
C LYS A 752 13.45 4.51 -10.91
N GLU A 753 12.32 4.71 -11.59
CA GLU A 753 12.27 5.07 -13.02
C GLU A 753 12.53 6.58 -13.26
N THR A 754 13.68 7.10 -12.84
CA THR A 754 14.07 8.50 -13.03
C THR A 754 15.32 8.63 -13.92
N PRO A 755 15.37 9.58 -14.87
CA PRO A 755 16.51 9.73 -15.77
C PRO A 755 17.78 10.23 -15.06
N GLN A 756 17.66 10.83 -13.88
CA GLN A 756 18.75 11.15 -12.97
C GLN A 756 18.38 10.64 -11.57
N HIS A 757 19.38 10.34 -10.72
CA HIS A 757 19.17 9.94 -9.32
C HIS A 757 18.25 8.72 -9.14
N CYS A 758 18.31 7.78 -10.09
CA CYS A 758 17.58 6.50 -10.02
C CYS A 758 18.16 5.52 -8.99
N GLY A 759 19.35 5.81 -8.47
CA GLY A 759 20.08 4.91 -7.60
C GLY A 759 20.80 3.81 -8.39
N ARG A 760 21.86 3.26 -7.79
CA ARG A 760 22.72 2.28 -8.47
C ARG A 760 22.14 0.86 -8.52
N LEU A 761 21.14 0.57 -7.68
CA LEU A 761 20.57 -0.75 -7.47
C LEU A 761 19.02 -0.69 -7.51
N PRO A 762 18.33 -1.79 -7.87
CA PRO A 762 16.89 -1.91 -7.73
C PRO A 762 16.39 -1.57 -6.31
N VAL A 763 15.31 -0.79 -6.21
CA VAL A 763 14.82 -0.23 -4.92
C VAL A 763 14.31 -1.29 -3.96
N ASN A 764 13.80 -2.40 -4.47
CA ASN A 764 13.23 -3.48 -3.66
C ASN A 764 14.28 -4.49 -3.18
N ILE A 765 15.56 -4.19 -3.31
CA ILE A 765 16.63 -5.00 -2.72
C ILE A 765 16.59 -4.94 -1.20
N LEU A 766 16.05 -3.86 -0.62
CA LEU A 766 15.83 -3.74 0.82
C LEU A 766 14.71 -4.69 1.32
N ASP A 767 13.92 -5.28 0.43
CA ASP A 767 12.96 -6.34 0.78
C ASP A 767 13.68 -7.68 1.06
N LEU A 768 14.96 -7.79 0.68
CA LEU A 768 15.81 -8.95 0.94
C LEU A 768 16.59 -8.78 2.26
N LYS A 769 16.79 -9.86 3.01
CA LYS A 769 17.55 -9.83 4.28
C LYS A 769 18.94 -9.24 4.03
N GLY A 770 19.21 -8.11 4.68
CA GLY A 770 20.45 -7.35 4.52
C GLY A 770 21.13 -7.02 5.84
N GLU A 771 22.41 -6.69 5.78
CA GLU A 771 23.22 -6.35 6.95
C GLU A 771 24.07 -5.09 6.71
N LYS A 772 24.46 -4.42 7.79
CA LYS A 772 25.38 -3.27 7.75
C LYS A 772 26.82 -3.81 7.76
N HIS A 773 27.63 -3.38 6.80
CA HIS A 773 29.03 -3.75 6.70
C HIS A 773 29.91 -2.67 7.36
N PRO A 774 30.93 -3.05 8.15
CA PRO A 774 31.78 -2.08 8.85
C PRO A 774 32.63 -1.22 7.90
N LEU A 775 33.08 -1.78 6.77
CA LEU A 775 33.83 -1.02 5.76
C LEU A 775 33.08 0.23 5.29
N ARG A 776 33.85 1.28 5.06
CA ARG A 776 33.41 2.58 4.55
C ARG A 776 33.85 2.76 3.10
N ILE A 777 33.06 3.51 2.34
CA ILE A 777 33.33 3.84 0.94
C ILE A 777 33.64 5.33 0.84
N LYS A 778 34.74 5.66 0.16
CA LYS A 778 35.12 7.00 -0.24
C LYS A 778 34.53 7.29 -1.61
N HIS A 779 33.84 8.42 -1.74
CA HIS A 779 33.39 8.97 -3.01
C HIS A 779 34.31 10.13 -3.40
N LEU A 780 35.27 9.86 -4.28
CA LEU A 780 36.32 10.79 -4.72
C LEU A 780 35.83 11.80 -5.74
N GLY A 781 34.64 11.61 -6.28
CA GLY A 781 34.05 12.47 -7.31
C GLY A 781 33.88 13.93 -6.94
N TRP A 782 34.06 14.28 -5.67
CA TRP A 782 33.99 15.63 -5.13
C TRP A 782 35.35 16.20 -4.71
N MET A 783 36.41 15.40 -4.80
CA MET A 783 37.70 15.72 -4.20
C MET A 783 38.41 16.88 -4.91
N LYS A 784 38.45 16.86 -6.25
CA LYS A 784 39.08 17.94 -7.01
C LYS A 784 38.08 19.05 -7.34
N PRO A 785 38.49 20.33 -7.24
CA PRO A 785 37.64 21.46 -7.64
C PRO A 785 37.14 21.37 -9.10
N GLU A 786 37.98 20.89 -10.02
CA GLU A 786 37.61 20.71 -11.43
C GLU A 786 36.50 19.66 -11.63
N ASP A 787 36.49 18.60 -10.83
CA ASP A 787 35.44 17.57 -10.86
C ASP A 787 34.13 18.13 -10.32
N ARG A 788 34.20 18.91 -9.23
CA ARG A 788 33.04 19.62 -8.66
C ARG A 788 32.45 20.59 -9.66
N LEU A 789 33.27 21.37 -10.35
CA LEU A 789 32.83 22.31 -11.38
C LEU A 789 32.15 21.58 -12.54
N LYS A 790 32.74 20.50 -13.03
CA LYS A 790 32.14 19.66 -14.09
C LYS A 790 30.82 19.03 -13.63
N LYS A 791 30.76 18.44 -12.42
CA LYS A 791 29.53 17.86 -11.85
C LYS A 791 28.45 18.93 -11.63
N TYR A 792 28.83 20.12 -11.16
CA TYR A 792 27.92 21.24 -10.97
C TYR A 792 27.24 21.64 -12.28
N TYR A 793 28.02 21.97 -13.31
CA TYR A 793 27.45 22.36 -14.60
C TYR A 793 26.68 21.22 -15.25
N ARG A 794 27.13 19.98 -15.08
CA ARG A 794 26.41 18.80 -15.56
C ARG A 794 25.05 18.65 -14.88
N TYR A 795 24.95 18.79 -13.57
CA TYR A 795 23.66 18.75 -12.87
C TYR A 795 22.79 19.94 -13.24
N LYS A 796 23.35 21.15 -13.37
CA LYS A 796 22.61 22.30 -13.88
C LYS A 796 22.16 22.13 -15.34
N GLN A 797 22.83 21.31 -16.15
CA GLN A 797 22.43 21.03 -17.52
C GLN A 797 21.39 19.90 -17.62
N LEU A 798 21.61 18.79 -16.91
CA LEU A 798 20.76 17.59 -16.97
C LEU A 798 19.53 17.68 -16.07
N ASP A 799 19.63 18.49 -15.02
CA ASP A 799 18.59 18.74 -14.04
C ASP A 799 18.52 20.25 -13.72
N PRO A 800 18.27 21.11 -14.74
CA PRO A 800 18.33 22.57 -14.59
C PRO A 800 17.35 23.09 -13.56
N GLN A 801 16.25 22.37 -13.38
CA GLN A 801 15.18 22.67 -12.42
C GLN A 801 15.30 21.86 -11.12
N SER A 802 16.35 21.05 -10.96
CA SER A 802 16.56 20.20 -9.79
C SER A 802 15.36 19.30 -9.46
N ILE A 803 14.70 18.76 -10.49
CA ILE A 803 13.54 17.88 -10.42
C ILE A 803 13.92 16.54 -9.79
N TYR A 804 15.16 16.10 -9.98
CA TYR A 804 15.61 14.77 -9.57
C TYR A 804 16.52 14.79 -8.34
N GLY A 805 17.28 15.87 -8.14
CA GLY A 805 18.13 16.07 -6.97
C GLY A 805 17.68 17.24 -6.08
N ILE A 806 18.58 17.73 -5.23
CA ILE A 806 18.27 18.81 -4.29
C ILE A 806 18.97 20.08 -4.79
N ALA A 807 18.20 21.12 -5.15
CA ALA A 807 18.74 22.36 -5.72
C ALA A 807 19.84 22.99 -4.85
N LYS A 808 19.58 23.11 -3.55
CA LYS A 808 20.55 23.64 -2.58
C LYS A 808 21.80 22.77 -2.43
N GLN A 809 21.65 21.46 -2.57
CA GLN A 809 22.80 20.56 -2.62
C GLN A 809 23.63 20.84 -3.88
N TYR A 810 23.00 21.01 -5.06
CA TYR A 810 23.71 21.37 -6.28
C TYR A 810 24.44 22.70 -6.16
N GLU A 811 23.79 23.72 -5.62
CA GLU A 811 24.40 25.04 -5.41
C GLU A 811 25.56 24.99 -4.44
N SER A 812 25.41 24.22 -3.36
CA SER A 812 26.49 24.04 -2.40
C SER A 812 27.70 23.28 -2.97
N ILE A 813 27.63 22.62 -4.13
CA ILE A 813 28.81 21.94 -4.74
C ILE A 813 30.01 22.88 -4.86
N LEU A 814 29.75 24.16 -5.20
CA LEU A 814 30.77 25.18 -5.41
C LEU A 814 30.89 26.16 -4.24
N ASP A 815 30.36 25.81 -3.09
CA ASP A 815 30.51 26.58 -1.86
C ASP A 815 32.00 26.85 -1.57
N PRO A 816 32.41 28.13 -1.42
CA PRO A 816 33.80 28.48 -1.14
C PRO A 816 34.24 28.12 0.30
N CYS A 817 33.29 27.92 1.22
CA CYS A 817 33.57 27.69 2.65
C CYS A 817 32.80 26.47 3.20
N PRO A 818 32.98 25.26 2.63
CA PRO A 818 32.27 24.07 3.08
C PRO A 818 32.77 23.62 4.45
N ASN A 819 31.89 23.00 5.25
CA ASN A 819 32.33 22.37 6.49
C ASN A 819 33.02 21.03 6.20
N LEU A 820 34.29 20.94 6.56
CA LEU A 820 35.15 19.78 6.27
C LEU A 820 35.54 19.07 7.55
N VAL A 821 35.34 17.75 7.55
CA VAL A 821 35.73 16.87 8.65
C VAL A 821 36.89 16.00 8.19
N ARG A 822 37.92 15.90 9.06
CA ARG A 822 39.11 15.10 8.76
C ARG A 822 38.72 13.63 8.63
N TRP A 823 39.12 13.01 7.53
CA TRP A 823 39.02 11.58 7.31
C TRP A 823 40.08 10.85 8.13
N VAL A 824 39.66 9.85 8.90
CA VAL A 824 40.53 8.99 9.70
C VAL A 824 40.23 7.54 9.32
N GLU A 825 41.23 6.84 8.79
CA GLU A 825 41.15 5.38 8.63
C GLU A 825 41.39 4.77 10.01
N ASP A 826 40.40 4.01 10.49
CA ASP A 826 40.47 3.32 11.79
C ASP A 826 41.34 2.07 11.71
#